data_AF-A0A1G7GXI4-F1
#
_entry.id   AF-A0A1G7GXI4-F1
#
_cell.length_a   1.000
_cell.length_b   1.000
_cell.length_c   1.000
_cell.angle_alpha   90.00
_cell.angle_beta   90.00
_cell.angle_gamma   90.00
#
_symmetry.space_group_name_H-M   'P 1'
#
loop_
_entity.id
_entity.type
_entity.pdbx_description
1 polymer ?
#
loop_
_entity_poly.entity_id
_entity_poly.type
_entity_poly.pdbx_seq_one_letter_code
_entity_poly.pdbx_strand_id
1 'polypeptide(L)'
;MKKFTLLATLAAAFISLTASAEKMDKPFYRMTKFATVQDATVTAPETGTNPITVKSNKTNNTPRYLYTTWGADAFAKMPATLPDDTYSFSTKFKIASDAGVSNCLEMVLYPVDGTWKLTHMRLFNSNDYFFRFHQAENCNTETNTTTLYVNGDINKDAETPSASDGDADWNFGQKVGTPVEVSVGTQYTIRVDVNTVNKTAVYTIFNNDNADAVVATGSKDISALATDKIGGIWFNTSGGATYEFNDMKLSTVQDGPFANTPRADLFHVQGQERDFLVQFSEGEVLHWIQLGNATTATEEELVDGQEYTANFSESKDNRDFEEDQDLAGGSKIIYCTKSGDLRIWTTREEDETNRCDEDLVVAVECVDIVLPAPKATITNVSEGYGKEYTLSVDNSEVLLTPTITIAYKLIQGSDVKEAKVLSGAKVSFTGAGRLEIYSLDNSHGKNPYYTQSETVIEENNTEYVKATSRNYAISKEEAEGTMEGFTKTEIVDNANKSHWDRIYSTQSYGKNADGNIVVNDGTVELTEIKTGFGFYDASAIGSDNAKWPAQMLNKEALETAALPLVLPTVGVVKDVDVDASWHLFPLEGLVSYQVPQTNLDVNIDSKYVSDDAAKPNFYVVHTRGGYDRPDKGDSNATTVVEAGKSYSLYRYDTAICDVTVYTYKGFVEGSGATEVAAPKAVVEDANAPIYTIGGVKVSATEAGKIYIQNGKKFLAK
;
A
#
# COMPACT_ATOMS: atom_id res chain seq x y z
N MET A 1 58.04 11.42 -52.06
CA MET A 1 57.12 11.78 -50.95
C MET A 1 55.71 11.17 -51.03
N LYS A 2 55.23 10.60 -52.16
CA LYS A 2 53.88 9.99 -52.24
C LYS A 2 53.73 8.53 -51.77
N LYS A 3 54.83 7.83 -51.43
CA LYS A 3 54.80 6.43 -50.94
C LYS A 3 54.74 6.29 -49.41
N PHE A 4 55.08 7.35 -48.66
CA PHE A 4 55.04 7.33 -47.19
C PHE A 4 53.67 7.72 -46.62
N THR A 5 52.88 8.49 -47.38
CA THR A 5 51.53 8.87 -46.95
C THR A 5 50.57 7.69 -47.04
N LEU A 6 50.66 6.84 -48.08
CA LEU A 6 49.75 5.70 -48.26
C LEU A 6 49.93 4.60 -47.20
N LEU A 7 51.16 4.32 -46.75
CA LEU A 7 51.40 3.39 -45.64
C LEU A 7 50.94 3.95 -44.29
N ALA A 8 51.04 5.27 -44.08
CA ALA A 8 50.55 5.91 -42.86
C ALA A 8 49.00 5.96 -42.82
N THR A 9 48.33 6.14 -43.96
CA THR A 9 46.86 6.09 -44.05
C THR A 9 46.32 4.66 -43.95
N LEU A 10 47.03 3.65 -44.48
CA LEU A 10 46.66 2.24 -44.26
C LEU A 10 46.90 1.80 -42.81
N ALA A 11 47.99 2.25 -42.17
CA ALA A 11 48.24 1.96 -40.76
C ALA A 11 47.23 2.69 -39.85
N ALA A 12 46.85 3.93 -40.16
CA ALA A 12 45.81 4.65 -39.42
C ALA A 12 44.41 4.02 -39.62
N ALA A 13 44.11 3.50 -40.82
CA ALA A 13 42.86 2.78 -41.09
C ALA A 13 42.82 1.38 -40.44
N PHE A 14 43.96 0.69 -40.31
CA PHE A 14 44.06 -0.58 -39.57
C PHE A 14 44.07 -0.37 -38.05
N ILE A 15 44.58 0.77 -37.55
CA ILE A 15 44.53 1.12 -36.13
C ILE A 15 43.14 1.63 -35.73
N SER A 16 42.36 2.21 -36.65
CA SER A 16 40.96 2.60 -36.41
C SER A 16 39.94 1.47 -36.61
N LEU A 17 40.35 0.30 -37.11
CA LEU A 17 39.49 -0.89 -37.29
C LEU A 17 39.53 -1.85 -36.10
N THR A 18 40.28 -1.52 -35.05
CA THR A 18 40.10 -2.13 -33.75
C THR A 18 39.66 -1.00 -32.82
N ALA A 19 38.36 -0.74 -32.73
CA ALA A 19 37.83 -0.20 -31.49
C ALA A 19 38.36 -1.15 -30.40
N SER A 20 39.28 -0.67 -29.56
CA SER A 20 39.71 -1.46 -28.42
C SER A 20 38.43 -1.78 -27.66
N ALA A 21 38.05 -3.06 -27.60
CA ALA A 21 36.89 -3.48 -26.86
C ALA A 21 36.95 -2.83 -25.47
N GLU A 22 35.89 -2.14 -25.10
CA GLU A 22 35.84 -1.46 -23.81
C GLU A 22 35.78 -2.55 -22.73
N LYS A 23 36.63 -2.42 -21.71
CA LYS A 23 36.59 -3.33 -20.57
C LYS A 23 35.30 -3.03 -19.79
N MET A 24 34.34 -3.94 -19.87
CA MET A 24 33.02 -3.81 -19.25
C MET A 24 32.79 -4.97 -18.27
N ASP A 25 31.94 -4.76 -17.26
CA ASP A 25 31.52 -5.83 -16.37
C ASP A 25 30.56 -6.77 -17.11
N LYS A 26 30.97 -8.03 -17.30
CA LYS A 26 30.08 -9.11 -17.73
C LYS A 26 29.53 -9.82 -16.49
N PRO A 27 28.24 -9.68 -16.17
CA PRO A 27 27.63 -10.43 -15.08
C PRO A 27 27.66 -11.93 -15.39
N PHE A 28 27.86 -12.75 -14.37
CA PHE A 28 27.57 -14.20 -14.45
C PHE A 28 26.49 -14.62 -13.45
N TYR A 29 26.12 -13.70 -12.56
CA TYR A 29 25.05 -13.87 -11.60
C TYR A 29 24.46 -12.50 -11.24
N ARG A 30 23.13 -12.37 -11.29
CA ARG A 30 22.40 -11.18 -10.85
C ARG A 30 21.44 -11.58 -9.73
N MET A 31 21.32 -10.71 -8.73
CA MET A 31 20.41 -10.93 -7.63
C MET A 31 19.16 -10.07 -7.77
N THR A 32 18.00 -10.72 -7.71
CA THR A 32 16.69 -10.08 -7.87
C THR A 32 15.88 -9.97 -6.57
N LYS A 33 16.32 -10.63 -5.47
CA LYS A 33 15.65 -10.57 -4.15
C LYS A 33 16.51 -11.03 -2.97
N PHE A 34 16.13 -10.67 -1.75
CA PHE A 34 16.61 -11.30 -0.50
C PHE A 34 15.77 -12.55 -0.15
N ALA A 35 16.40 -13.59 0.41
CA ALA A 35 15.80 -14.92 0.57
C ALA A 35 15.06 -15.15 1.91
N THR A 36 15.49 -14.51 3.01
CA THR A 36 14.91 -14.77 4.35
C THR A 36 14.79 -13.48 5.17
N VAL A 37 13.59 -13.30 5.75
CA VAL A 37 13.27 -12.29 6.77
C VAL A 37 13.04 -13.01 8.10
N GLN A 38 13.82 -12.72 9.16
CA GLN A 38 13.64 -13.39 10.45
C GLN A 38 12.49 -12.79 11.30
N ASP A 39 11.82 -11.73 10.85
CA ASP A 39 10.69 -11.13 11.59
C ASP A 39 9.56 -10.64 10.67
N ALA A 40 8.31 -11.01 11.01
CA ALA A 40 7.08 -10.79 10.24
C ALA A 40 6.68 -9.31 10.07
N THR A 41 7.44 -8.38 10.64
CA THR A 41 7.20 -6.93 10.51
C THR A 41 8.13 -6.23 9.51
N VAL A 42 9.08 -6.92 8.87
CA VAL A 42 9.82 -6.36 7.72
C VAL A 42 9.14 -6.83 6.45
N THR A 43 8.70 -5.91 5.59
CA THR A 43 8.09 -6.27 4.32
C THR A 43 9.17 -6.86 3.42
N ALA A 44 9.03 -8.14 3.04
CA ALA A 44 9.88 -8.71 2.00
C ALA A 44 9.64 -7.92 0.69
N PRO A 45 10.68 -7.64 -0.11
CA PRO A 45 10.48 -7.00 -1.40
C PRO A 45 9.59 -7.88 -2.29
N GLU A 46 8.66 -7.27 -3.02
CA GLU A 46 7.90 -7.98 -4.06
C GLU A 46 8.88 -8.49 -5.12
N THR A 47 8.75 -9.78 -5.48
CA THR A 47 9.52 -10.38 -6.57
C THR A 47 9.37 -9.56 -7.84
N GLY A 48 10.48 -9.07 -8.40
CA GLY A 48 10.48 -8.29 -9.64
C GLY A 48 10.59 -6.76 -9.46
N THR A 49 10.64 -6.25 -8.23
CA THR A 49 10.89 -4.82 -7.98
C THR A 49 12.39 -4.48 -8.03
N ASN A 50 12.74 -3.49 -8.85
CA ASN A 50 14.07 -2.91 -8.90
C ASN A 50 13.93 -1.37 -8.90
N PRO A 51 14.40 -0.65 -7.87
CA PRO A 51 15.27 -1.08 -6.78
C PRO A 51 14.59 -1.96 -5.72
N ILE A 52 15.39 -2.77 -5.03
CA ILE A 52 15.02 -3.49 -3.82
C ILE A 52 15.02 -2.51 -2.65
N THR A 53 13.84 -2.20 -2.12
CA THR A 53 13.67 -1.29 -1.00
C THR A 53 13.60 -2.05 0.33
N VAL A 54 14.44 -1.67 1.28
CA VAL A 54 14.49 -2.21 2.63
C VAL A 54 14.08 -1.14 3.63
N LYS A 55 13.04 -1.42 4.43
CA LYS A 55 12.51 -0.52 5.45
C LYS A 55 12.32 -1.24 6.79
N SER A 56 12.69 -0.59 7.89
CA SER A 56 12.28 -1.03 9.23
C SER A 56 10.91 -0.46 9.59
N ASN A 57 9.95 -1.29 10.02
CA ASN A 57 8.60 -0.85 10.40
C ASN A 57 8.42 -0.55 11.89
N LYS A 58 9.49 -0.56 12.70
CA LYS A 58 9.42 -0.18 14.12
C LYS A 58 10.31 1.02 14.43
N THR A 59 9.78 1.89 15.29
CA THR A 59 10.43 3.09 15.83
C THR A 59 11.39 2.81 16.99
N ASN A 60 11.60 1.54 17.38
CA ASN A 60 12.51 1.17 18.46
C ASN A 60 13.87 0.66 17.92
N ASN A 61 14.93 0.76 18.73
CA ASN A 61 16.34 0.47 18.37
C ASN A 61 16.67 -1.01 18.14
N THR A 62 15.69 -1.91 18.00
CA THR A 62 15.98 -3.34 17.85
C THR A 62 16.48 -3.64 16.42
N PRO A 63 17.71 -4.15 16.23
CA PRO A 63 18.25 -4.48 14.91
C PRO A 63 17.47 -5.62 14.23
N ARG A 64 17.27 -5.52 12.90
CA ARG A 64 16.55 -6.47 12.06
C ARG A 64 17.38 -6.84 10.84
N TYR A 65 17.43 -8.13 10.53
CA TYR A 65 18.37 -8.68 9.55
C TYR A 65 17.67 -9.29 8.34
N LEU A 66 18.24 -9.00 7.18
CA LEU A 66 18.00 -9.67 5.91
C LEU A 66 19.28 -10.36 5.50
N TYR A 67 19.16 -11.57 4.99
CA TYR A 67 20.28 -12.23 4.36
C TYR A 67 19.83 -12.96 3.11
N THR A 68 20.78 -13.16 2.23
CA THR A 68 20.62 -13.92 0.99
C THR A 68 21.89 -14.71 0.78
N THR A 69 21.72 -16.00 0.49
CA THR A 69 22.80 -16.92 0.14
C THR A 69 22.65 -17.26 -1.33
N TRP A 70 23.67 -17.03 -2.13
CA TRP A 70 23.73 -17.57 -3.50
C TRP A 70 24.77 -18.69 -3.64
N GLY A 71 25.62 -18.85 -2.63
CA GLY A 71 26.42 -20.06 -2.41
C GLY A 71 27.29 -20.46 -3.61
N ALA A 72 27.54 -21.76 -3.74
CA ALA A 72 28.34 -22.34 -4.82
C ALA A 72 27.65 -22.30 -6.20
N ASP A 73 26.31 -22.23 -6.24
CA ASP A 73 25.51 -22.32 -7.47
C ASP A 73 25.71 -21.09 -8.38
N ALA A 74 25.84 -19.89 -7.81
CA ALA A 74 26.21 -18.70 -8.58
C ALA A 74 27.57 -18.84 -9.27
N PHE A 75 28.52 -19.50 -8.61
CA PHE A 75 29.86 -19.73 -9.15
C PHE A 75 29.95 -20.89 -10.14
N ALA A 76 28.89 -21.67 -10.33
CA ALA A 76 28.84 -22.66 -11.42
C ALA A 76 28.80 -21.99 -12.80
N LYS A 77 28.32 -20.73 -12.87
CA LYS A 77 28.28 -19.90 -14.08
C LYS A 77 29.51 -19.01 -14.26
N MET A 78 30.43 -19.01 -13.29
CA MET A 78 31.65 -18.22 -13.37
C MET A 78 32.54 -18.74 -14.51
N PRO A 79 33.19 -17.86 -15.30
CA PRO A 79 34.13 -18.28 -16.32
C PRO A 79 35.22 -19.21 -15.76
N ALA A 80 35.58 -20.26 -16.53
CA ALA A 80 36.60 -21.23 -16.11
C ALA A 80 37.99 -20.59 -15.91
N THR A 81 38.26 -19.49 -16.62
CA THR A 81 39.46 -18.66 -16.46
C THR A 81 39.00 -17.25 -16.13
N LEU A 82 39.48 -16.70 -15.01
CA LEU A 82 39.19 -15.32 -14.61
C LEU A 82 40.16 -14.35 -15.28
N PRO A 83 39.66 -13.29 -15.93
CA PRO A 83 40.49 -12.15 -16.32
C PRO A 83 41.20 -11.56 -15.10
N ASP A 84 42.52 -11.39 -15.17
CA ASP A 84 43.37 -10.90 -14.08
C ASP A 84 43.17 -11.62 -12.73
N ASP A 85 42.80 -12.90 -12.76
CA ASP A 85 42.48 -13.74 -11.59
C ASP A 85 41.38 -13.16 -10.68
N THR A 86 40.54 -12.26 -11.23
CA THR A 86 39.64 -11.41 -10.45
C THR A 86 38.18 -11.57 -10.90
N TYR A 87 37.27 -11.58 -9.91
CA TYR A 87 35.84 -11.35 -10.12
C TYR A 87 35.36 -10.24 -9.19
N SER A 88 34.22 -9.64 -9.49
CA SER A 88 33.71 -8.47 -8.79
C SER A 88 32.31 -8.72 -8.28
N PHE A 89 32.06 -8.36 -7.03
CA PHE A 89 30.71 -8.05 -6.56
C PHE A 89 30.44 -6.56 -6.78
N SER A 90 29.25 -6.20 -7.26
CA SER A 90 28.84 -4.80 -7.31
C SER A 90 27.37 -4.62 -6.96
N THR A 91 27.04 -3.49 -6.35
CA THR A 91 25.65 -3.04 -6.11
C THR A 91 25.57 -1.52 -6.17
N LYS A 92 24.45 -1.01 -6.67
CA LYS A 92 24.03 0.36 -6.37
C LYS A 92 23.36 0.38 -5.01
N PHE A 93 23.69 1.36 -4.19
CA PHE A 93 23.25 1.53 -2.81
C PHE A 93 22.83 2.99 -2.59
N LYS A 94 21.68 3.19 -1.93
CA LYS A 94 21.20 4.51 -1.55
C LYS A 94 20.55 4.46 -0.17
N ILE A 95 20.88 5.44 0.67
CA ILE A 95 20.13 5.74 1.89
C ILE A 95 18.99 6.67 1.47
N ALA A 96 17.79 6.14 1.27
CA ALA A 96 16.65 6.90 0.75
C ALA A 96 16.05 7.83 1.81
N SER A 97 15.99 7.37 3.06
CA SER A 97 15.63 8.19 4.22
C SER A 97 16.37 7.70 5.46
N ASP A 98 17.01 8.60 6.21
CA ASP A 98 17.63 8.27 7.50
C ASP A 98 16.63 8.42 8.65
N ALA A 99 16.81 7.63 9.70
CA ALA A 99 15.95 7.64 10.88
C ALA A 99 16.36 8.66 11.96
N GLY A 100 17.48 9.37 11.78
CA GLY A 100 18.01 10.33 12.76
C GLY A 100 18.61 9.67 14.02
N VAL A 101 18.84 8.37 13.98
CA VAL A 101 19.39 7.54 15.06
C VAL A 101 20.69 6.87 14.62
N SER A 102 21.64 6.70 15.54
CA SER A 102 22.94 6.04 15.26
C SER A 102 22.70 4.54 15.12
N ASN A 103 23.64 3.83 14.50
CA ASN A 103 23.67 2.37 14.52
C ASN A 103 22.54 1.67 13.76
N CYS A 104 22.06 2.31 12.70
CA CYS A 104 20.88 1.87 11.95
C CYS A 104 21.19 1.00 10.74
N LEU A 105 22.46 0.69 10.49
CA LEU A 105 22.92 0.08 9.25
C LEU A 105 24.19 -0.76 9.44
N GLU A 106 24.15 -1.99 8.94
CA GLU A 106 25.35 -2.80 8.70
C GLU A 106 25.16 -3.70 7.47
N MET A 107 26.19 -3.80 6.63
CA MET A 107 26.23 -4.73 5.50
C MET A 107 27.53 -5.53 5.54
N VAL A 108 27.45 -6.84 5.29
CA VAL A 108 28.60 -7.75 5.28
C VAL A 108 28.52 -8.69 4.07
N LEU A 109 29.64 -8.81 3.34
CA LEU A 109 29.86 -9.83 2.31
C LEU A 109 30.61 -11.02 2.93
N TYR A 110 29.98 -12.19 2.95
CA TYR A 110 30.49 -13.37 3.68
C TYR A 110 30.86 -14.53 2.73
N PRO A 111 31.73 -15.48 3.14
CA PRO A 111 32.16 -16.62 2.30
C PRO A 111 31.12 -17.74 2.06
N VAL A 112 31.26 -18.49 0.95
CA VAL A 112 30.37 -19.62 0.59
C VAL A 112 30.31 -20.73 1.66
N ASP A 113 31.43 -21.09 2.27
CA ASP A 113 31.56 -22.31 3.11
C ASP A 113 31.58 -22.05 4.62
N GLY A 114 31.13 -20.88 5.09
CA GLY A 114 31.07 -20.65 6.53
C GLY A 114 30.06 -21.59 7.20
N THR A 115 30.43 -22.23 8.32
CA THR A 115 29.46 -22.91 9.19
C THR A 115 28.58 -21.87 9.88
N TRP A 116 27.51 -21.45 9.19
CA TRP A 116 26.59 -20.43 9.68
C TRP A 116 25.53 -21.07 10.60
N LYS A 117 25.62 -20.83 11.91
CA LYS A 117 24.52 -21.13 12.84
C LYS A 117 23.72 -19.86 13.09
N LEU A 118 22.57 -19.70 12.45
CA LEU A 118 21.56 -18.66 12.72
C LEU A 118 20.97 -18.77 14.15
N THR A 119 21.82 -18.61 15.17
CA THR A 119 21.44 -18.46 16.56
C THR A 119 22.06 -17.15 17.02
N HIS A 120 21.24 -16.09 17.06
CA HIS A 120 21.49 -14.77 17.63
C HIS A 120 22.98 -14.34 17.64
N MET A 121 23.37 -13.58 16.61
CA MET A 121 24.41 -12.53 16.66
C MET A 121 25.86 -12.94 16.96
N ARG A 122 26.25 -14.22 16.94
CA ARG A 122 27.62 -14.62 17.37
C ARG A 122 28.60 -15.04 16.27
N LEU A 123 28.49 -14.51 15.05
CA LEU A 123 29.08 -15.18 13.88
C LEU A 123 29.90 -14.35 12.90
N PHE A 124 30.57 -13.31 13.37
CA PHE A 124 31.81 -12.94 12.71
C PHE A 124 32.91 -13.03 13.76
N ASN A 125 33.81 -14.02 13.64
CA ASN A 125 35.15 -13.74 14.12
C ASN A 125 35.58 -12.48 13.37
N SER A 126 36.30 -11.58 14.03
CA SER A 126 36.58 -10.22 13.57
C SER A 126 37.12 -10.10 12.13
N ASN A 127 37.53 -11.21 11.49
CA ASN A 127 38.18 -11.22 10.19
C ASN A 127 37.44 -12.02 9.08
N ASP A 128 36.32 -12.70 9.36
CA ASP A 128 35.68 -13.66 8.44
C ASP A 128 34.71 -13.03 7.40
N TYR A 129 35.16 -12.00 6.67
CA TYR A 129 34.34 -11.29 5.65
C TYR A 129 35.21 -10.74 4.49
N PHE A 130 34.61 -10.55 3.30
CA PHE A 130 35.26 -9.91 2.16
C PHE A 130 35.19 -8.38 2.24
N PHE A 131 34.02 -7.87 2.64
CA PHE A 131 33.76 -6.45 2.77
C PHE A 131 32.68 -6.21 3.83
N ARG A 132 32.81 -5.08 4.54
CA ARG A 132 31.86 -4.67 5.57
C ARG A 132 31.76 -3.15 5.61
N PHE A 133 30.55 -2.64 5.82
CA PHE A 133 30.37 -1.29 6.34
C PHE A 133 29.30 -1.25 7.43
N HIS A 134 29.40 -0.27 8.31
CA HIS A 134 28.35 0.07 9.27
C HIS A 134 28.25 1.57 9.49
N GLN A 135 27.07 2.05 9.89
CA GLN A 135 26.82 3.44 10.26
C GLN A 135 26.94 3.58 11.78
N ALA A 136 28.01 4.21 12.27
CA ALA A 136 28.21 4.40 13.72
C ALA A 136 27.72 5.79 14.22
N GLU A 137 27.28 6.67 13.32
CA GLU A 137 26.91 8.05 13.62
C GLU A 137 25.52 8.41 13.07
N ASN A 138 24.78 9.28 13.77
CA ASN A 138 23.53 9.84 13.27
C ASN A 138 23.78 10.64 11.99
N CYS A 139 22.79 10.72 11.10
CA CYS A 139 22.84 11.69 10.00
C CYS A 139 22.90 13.12 10.53
N ASN A 140 23.77 13.94 9.94
CA ASN A 140 23.80 15.37 10.14
C ASN A 140 22.64 16.00 9.36
N THR A 141 21.66 16.55 10.07
CA THR A 141 20.45 17.14 9.49
C THR A 141 20.71 18.42 8.69
N GLU A 142 21.83 19.11 8.92
CA GLU A 142 22.17 20.35 8.21
C GLU A 142 22.81 20.08 6.84
N THR A 143 23.67 19.07 6.76
CA THR A 143 24.39 18.68 5.53
C THR A 143 23.75 17.51 4.81
N ASN A 144 22.79 16.83 5.44
CA ASN A 144 22.17 15.59 4.97
C ASN A 144 23.20 14.48 4.70
N THR A 145 24.27 14.42 5.52
CA THR A 145 25.37 13.45 5.40
C THR A 145 25.48 12.53 6.62
N THR A 146 26.01 11.33 6.43
CA THR A 146 26.36 10.39 7.49
C THR A 146 27.71 9.72 7.19
N THR A 147 28.35 9.16 8.21
CA THR A 147 29.65 8.48 8.10
C THR A 147 29.45 6.97 8.12
N LEU A 148 29.86 6.30 7.04
CA LEU A 148 30.03 4.85 6.99
C LEU A 148 31.44 4.49 7.43
N TYR A 149 31.57 3.47 8.28
CA TYR A 149 32.85 2.91 8.64
C TYR A 149 33.06 1.60 7.90
N VAL A 150 34.09 1.57 7.05
CA VAL A 150 34.35 0.47 6.13
C VAL A 150 35.49 -0.41 6.63
N ASN A 151 35.30 -1.74 6.58
CA ASN A 151 36.28 -2.77 6.98
C ASN A 151 36.89 -2.54 8.37
N GLY A 152 36.05 -2.16 9.35
CA GLY A 152 36.45 -2.09 10.75
C GLY A 152 36.31 -3.41 11.49
N ASP A 153 37.34 -3.81 12.22
CA ASP A 153 37.28 -4.97 13.12
C ASP A 153 36.60 -4.57 14.43
N ILE A 154 35.50 -5.23 14.80
CA ILE A 154 34.93 -5.03 16.16
C ILE A 154 35.83 -5.74 17.16
N ASN A 155 36.18 -5.00 18.22
CA ASN A 155 37.07 -5.48 19.25
C ASN A 155 36.43 -6.65 20.01
N LYS A 156 36.97 -7.87 19.84
CA LYS A 156 36.50 -9.12 20.47
C LYS A 156 36.44 -9.04 22.01
N ASP A 157 37.19 -8.14 22.60
CA ASP A 157 37.34 -8.02 24.06
C ASP A 157 36.31 -7.08 24.72
N ALA A 158 35.43 -6.43 23.96
CA ALA A 158 34.33 -5.63 24.51
C ALA A 158 33.08 -6.45 24.88
N GLU A 159 33.05 -7.76 24.57
CA GLU A 159 31.88 -8.62 24.71
C GLU A 159 32.04 -9.67 25.83
N THR A 160 32.07 -9.20 27.08
CA THR A 160 31.51 -10.04 28.15
C THR A 160 30.09 -9.54 28.41
N PRO A 161 29.03 -10.20 27.93
CA PRO A 161 27.69 -9.84 28.36
C PRO A 161 27.62 -10.11 29.86
N SER A 162 27.45 -9.08 30.69
CA SER A 162 27.00 -9.29 32.06
C SER A 162 25.63 -9.96 31.96
N ALA A 163 25.58 -11.23 32.34
CA ALA A 163 24.45 -12.13 32.12
C ALA A 163 23.18 -11.79 32.95
N SER A 164 22.88 -10.51 33.22
CA SER A 164 21.78 -10.11 34.09
C SER A 164 20.61 -9.39 33.42
N ASP A 165 20.74 -8.85 32.22
CA ASP A 165 19.62 -8.15 31.58
C ASP A 165 19.39 -8.67 30.16
N GLY A 166 18.21 -9.26 29.94
CA GLY A 166 17.78 -9.85 28.66
C GLY A 166 17.52 -8.84 27.53
N ASP A 167 18.20 -7.69 27.56
CA ASP A 167 18.04 -6.56 26.64
C ASP A 167 19.37 -5.78 26.56
N ALA A 168 20.49 -6.49 26.37
CA ALA A 168 21.77 -5.85 26.13
C ALA A 168 21.72 -5.13 24.77
N ASP A 169 21.43 -3.84 24.79
CA ASP A 169 21.56 -2.93 23.65
C ASP A 169 22.97 -3.07 23.06
N TRP A 170 23.05 -3.56 21.83
CA TRP A 170 24.29 -3.70 21.10
C TRP A 170 24.83 -2.31 20.77
N ASN A 171 25.92 -1.93 21.43
CA ASN A 171 26.64 -0.69 21.14
C ASN A 171 27.44 -0.82 19.82
N PHE A 172 26.73 -0.71 18.71
CA PHE A 172 27.27 -0.50 17.35
C PHE A 172 28.05 0.82 17.19
N GLY A 173 28.11 1.68 18.22
CA GLY A 173 28.76 3.00 18.21
C GLY A 173 30.30 2.97 18.16
N GLN A 174 30.90 1.84 17.76
CA GLN A 174 32.35 1.75 17.59
C GLN A 174 32.76 2.32 16.22
N LYS A 175 33.50 3.44 16.25
CA LYS A 175 34.09 4.13 15.09
C LYS A 175 35.37 3.42 14.63
N VAL A 176 35.26 2.16 14.22
CA VAL A 176 36.40 1.34 13.77
C VAL A 176 36.29 1.10 12.27
N GLY A 177 37.40 1.22 11.55
CA GLY A 177 37.45 1.13 10.09
C GLY A 177 37.74 2.47 9.42
N THR A 178 37.77 2.48 8.09
CA THR A 178 37.97 3.70 7.30
C THR A 178 36.66 4.50 7.26
N PRO A 179 36.64 5.76 7.76
CA PRO A 179 35.44 6.59 7.68
C PRO A 179 35.23 7.09 6.24
N VAL A 180 33.99 7.00 5.77
CA VAL A 180 33.54 7.42 4.45
C VAL A 180 32.26 8.24 4.61
N GLU A 181 32.30 9.51 4.24
CA GLU A 181 31.13 10.38 4.28
C GLU A 181 30.23 10.12 3.06
N VAL A 182 28.94 9.92 3.31
CA VAL A 182 27.91 9.70 2.28
C VAL A 182 26.69 10.59 2.56
N SER A 183 25.96 10.96 1.52
CA SER A 183 24.76 11.79 1.58
C SER A 183 23.50 10.93 1.50
N VAL A 184 22.49 11.28 2.30
CA VAL A 184 21.15 10.71 2.17
C VAL A 184 20.52 11.21 0.87
N GLY A 185 19.87 10.33 0.12
CA GLY A 185 19.27 10.61 -1.18
C GLY A 185 20.19 10.38 -2.38
N THR A 186 21.51 10.37 -2.20
CA THR A 186 22.50 10.11 -3.25
C THR A 186 22.67 8.61 -3.50
N GLN A 187 22.81 8.23 -4.77
CA GLN A 187 23.10 6.86 -5.15
C GLN A 187 24.60 6.63 -5.27
N TYR A 188 25.08 5.57 -4.64
CA TYR A 188 26.47 5.12 -4.68
C TYR A 188 26.57 3.76 -5.38
N THR A 189 27.71 3.46 -5.98
CA THR A 189 28.05 2.11 -6.42
C THR A 189 29.14 1.55 -5.53
N ILE A 190 28.88 0.41 -4.88
CA ILE A 190 29.87 -0.33 -4.11
C ILE A 190 30.34 -1.48 -4.98
N ARG A 191 31.65 -1.50 -5.27
CA ARG A 191 32.34 -2.56 -6.00
C ARG A 191 33.36 -3.23 -5.10
N VAL A 192 33.43 -4.55 -5.11
CA VAL A 192 34.42 -5.35 -4.38
C VAL A 192 35.06 -6.34 -5.36
N ASP A 193 36.30 -6.07 -5.74
CA ASP A 193 37.11 -6.89 -6.63
C ASP A 193 37.90 -7.92 -5.80
N VAL A 194 37.63 -9.19 -6.04
CA VAL A 194 38.26 -10.30 -5.34
C VAL A 194 39.29 -10.96 -6.24
N ASN A 195 40.56 -10.82 -5.86
CA ASN A 195 41.66 -11.51 -6.53
C ASN A 195 41.88 -12.88 -5.88
N THR A 196 41.59 -13.93 -6.64
CA THR A 196 41.61 -15.32 -6.18
C THR A 196 43.01 -15.87 -5.96
N VAL A 197 44.04 -15.28 -6.59
CA VAL A 197 45.45 -15.69 -6.46
C VAL A 197 46.15 -14.95 -5.32
N ASN A 198 46.06 -13.61 -5.31
CA ASN A 198 46.68 -12.76 -4.30
C ASN A 198 45.94 -12.78 -2.96
N LYS A 199 44.73 -13.35 -2.92
CA LYS A 199 43.87 -13.42 -1.74
C LYS A 199 43.61 -12.04 -1.13
N THR A 200 43.19 -11.11 -1.99
CA THR A 200 42.82 -9.74 -1.60
C THR A 200 41.42 -9.38 -2.10
N ALA A 201 40.66 -8.67 -1.28
CA ALA A 201 39.40 -8.02 -1.67
C ALA A 201 39.60 -6.50 -1.67
N VAL A 202 39.54 -5.88 -2.85
CA VAL A 202 39.67 -4.43 -3.03
C VAL A 202 38.28 -3.84 -3.20
N TYR A 203 37.88 -2.93 -2.32
CA TYR A 203 36.61 -2.22 -2.46
C TYR A 203 36.81 -0.83 -3.08
N THR A 204 35.82 -0.39 -3.83
CA THR A 204 35.70 0.99 -4.32
C THR A 204 34.25 1.44 -4.19
N ILE A 205 34.05 2.66 -3.68
CA ILE A 205 32.74 3.30 -3.55
C ILE A 205 32.73 4.50 -4.51
N PHE A 206 31.81 4.50 -5.45
CA PHE A 206 31.60 5.57 -6.44
C PHE A 206 30.36 6.38 -6.08
N ASN A 207 30.40 7.70 -6.30
CA ASN A 207 29.23 8.56 -6.24
C ASN A 207 28.64 8.69 -7.66
N ASN A 208 27.45 8.13 -7.88
CA ASN A 208 26.82 8.10 -9.20
C ASN A 208 26.27 9.48 -9.62
N ASP A 209 26.02 10.39 -8.67
CA ASP A 209 25.53 11.74 -8.97
C ASP A 209 26.64 12.67 -9.48
N ASN A 210 27.92 12.27 -9.33
CA ASN A 210 29.09 13.03 -9.74
C ASN A 210 30.02 12.20 -10.64
N ALA A 211 29.58 11.90 -11.86
CA ALA A 211 30.36 11.24 -12.91
C ALA A 211 31.18 10.02 -12.42
N ASP A 212 30.59 9.20 -11.55
CA ASP A 212 31.23 8.05 -10.91
C ASP A 212 32.55 8.40 -10.20
N ALA A 213 32.60 9.54 -9.53
CA ALA A 213 33.75 9.95 -8.74
C ALA A 213 34.00 8.95 -7.60
N VAL A 214 35.25 8.51 -7.47
CA VAL A 214 35.68 7.62 -6.38
C VAL A 214 35.60 8.39 -5.05
N VAL A 215 34.74 7.91 -4.15
CA VAL A 215 34.55 8.43 -2.80
C VAL A 215 35.51 7.77 -1.83
N ALA A 216 35.70 6.46 -1.96
CA ALA A 216 36.59 5.68 -1.11
C ALA A 216 37.10 4.43 -1.82
N THR A 217 38.32 4.01 -1.47
CA THR A 217 38.87 2.73 -1.87
C THR A 217 39.73 2.16 -0.75
N GLY A 218 39.82 0.84 -0.68
CA GLY A 218 40.69 0.15 0.27
C GLY A 218 40.80 -1.33 -0.06
N SER A 219 41.72 -2.00 0.62
CA SER A 219 41.99 -3.42 0.41
C SER A 219 41.92 -4.19 1.72
N LYS A 220 41.41 -5.41 1.66
CA LYS A 220 41.38 -6.36 2.75
C LYS A 220 42.10 -7.64 2.35
N ASP A 221 42.99 -8.11 3.23
CA ASP A 221 43.56 -9.45 3.13
C ASP A 221 42.48 -10.50 3.48
N ILE A 222 42.26 -11.44 2.57
CA ILE A 222 41.30 -12.53 2.72
C ILE A 222 42.00 -13.91 2.75
N SER A 223 43.32 -13.95 2.93
CA SER A 223 44.11 -15.19 2.99
C SER A 223 43.70 -16.13 4.13
N ALA A 224 43.07 -15.59 5.17
CA ALA A 224 42.53 -16.36 6.29
C ALA A 224 41.16 -17.02 6.01
N LEU A 225 40.47 -16.63 4.91
CA LEU A 225 39.19 -17.22 4.55
C LEU A 225 39.39 -18.62 3.94
N ALA A 226 38.50 -19.55 4.29
CA ALA A 226 38.53 -20.91 3.74
C ALA A 226 38.23 -20.97 2.23
N THR A 227 37.65 -19.91 1.67
CA THR A 227 37.25 -19.80 0.26
C THR A 227 37.42 -18.35 -0.19
N ASP A 228 37.71 -18.16 -1.47
CA ASP A 228 37.78 -16.86 -2.15
C ASP A 228 36.46 -16.48 -2.82
N LYS A 229 35.38 -17.21 -2.55
CA LYS A 229 34.05 -16.99 -3.11
C LYS A 229 33.12 -16.29 -2.11
N ILE A 230 32.58 -15.13 -2.49
CA ILE A 230 31.52 -14.44 -1.73
C ILE A 230 30.24 -15.27 -1.81
N GLY A 231 29.75 -15.81 -0.70
CA GLY A 231 28.56 -16.65 -0.61
C GLY A 231 27.24 -15.90 -0.46
N GLY A 232 27.27 -14.62 -0.12
CA GLY A 232 26.08 -13.79 -0.02
C GLY A 232 26.29 -12.44 0.66
N ILE A 233 25.16 -11.75 0.88
CA ILE A 233 25.07 -10.50 1.63
C ILE A 233 24.25 -10.74 2.90
N TRP A 234 24.74 -10.18 3.98
CA TRP A 234 23.97 -9.95 5.19
C TRP A 234 23.78 -8.44 5.37
N PHE A 235 22.56 -8.03 5.69
CA PHE A 235 22.17 -6.63 5.85
C PHE A 235 21.33 -6.46 7.10
N ASN A 236 21.65 -5.46 7.92
CA ASN A 236 20.94 -5.10 9.14
C ASN A 236 20.42 -3.67 9.05
N THR A 237 19.21 -3.44 9.54
CA THR A 237 18.70 -2.09 9.79
C THR A 237 17.81 -1.96 11.04
N SER A 238 17.72 -0.73 11.59
CA SER A 238 16.83 -0.34 12.70
C SER A 238 16.26 1.09 12.52
N GLY A 239 15.39 1.53 13.42
CA GLY A 239 15.02 2.96 13.55
C GLY A 239 14.01 3.56 12.57
N GLY A 240 13.61 2.86 11.51
CA GLY A 240 12.62 3.37 10.53
C GLY A 240 13.23 3.95 9.25
N ALA A 241 14.54 3.78 9.05
CA ALA A 241 15.24 4.21 7.84
C ALA A 241 14.85 3.36 6.62
N THR A 242 15.05 3.92 5.43
CA THR A 242 14.78 3.30 4.13
C THR A 242 16.07 3.24 3.32
N TYR A 243 16.41 2.05 2.84
CA TYR A 243 17.59 1.79 2.00
C TYR A 243 17.17 1.16 0.69
N GLU A 244 17.87 1.48 -0.39
CA GLU A 244 17.60 0.96 -1.73
C GLU A 244 18.86 0.26 -2.27
N PHE A 245 18.68 -0.94 -2.79
CA PHE A 245 19.70 -1.70 -3.51
C PHE A 245 19.26 -1.94 -4.95
N ASN A 246 20.15 -1.75 -5.91
CA ASN A 246 19.88 -1.98 -7.33
C ASN A 246 21.11 -2.61 -8.00
N ASP A 247 20.90 -3.34 -9.09
CA ASP A 247 21.97 -3.91 -9.93
C ASP A 247 22.99 -4.77 -9.13
N MET A 248 22.51 -5.54 -8.16
CA MET A 248 23.34 -6.47 -7.39
C MET A 248 23.80 -7.62 -8.27
N LYS A 249 25.10 -7.75 -8.49
CA LYS A 249 25.66 -8.73 -9.41
C LYS A 249 27.05 -9.22 -9.01
N LEU A 250 27.36 -10.44 -9.44
CA LEU A 250 28.73 -10.93 -9.57
C LEU A 250 29.12 -10.88 -11.05
N SER A 251 30.30 -10.37 -11.33
CA SER A 251 30.76 -10.11 -12.69
C SER A 251 32.26 -10.36 -12.85
N THR A 252 32.69 -10.44 -14.10
CA THR A 252 34.11 -10.38 -14.48
C THR A 252 34.30 -9.26 -15.47
N VAL A 253 35.45 -8.58 -15.43
CA VAL A 253 35.78 -7.57 -16.44
C VAL A 253 36.18 -8.27 -17.73
N GLN A 254 35.41 -8.08 -18.79
CA GLN A 254 35.66 -8.66 -20.10
C GLN A 254 35.61 -7.58 -21.18
N ASP A 255 36.11 -7.93 -22.36
CA ASP A 255 36.01 -7.08 -23.55
C ASP A 255 34.54 -7.07 -24.02
N GLY A 256 33.86 -5.93 -23.85
CA GLY A 256 32.46 -5.71 -24.25
C GLY A 256 32.32 -5.12 -25.65
N PRO A 257 31.09 -4.78 -26.09
CA PRO A 257 29.83 -4.76 -25.33
C PRO A 257 29.14 -6.13 -25.16
N PHE A 258 28.23 -6.25 -24.18
CA PHE A 258 27.42 -7.45 -23.91
C PHE A 258 25.94 -7.19 -24.19
N ALA A 259 25.20 -8.23 -24.59
CA ALA A 259 23.76 -8.13 -24.81
C ALA A 259 23.00 -7.98 -23.48
N ASN A 260 21.96 -7.14 -23.47
CA ASN A 260 21.16 -6.81 -22.29
C ASN A 260 19.85 -7.61 -22.27
N THR A 261 19.43 -8.05 -21.09
CA THR A 261 18.10 -8.67 -20.94
C THR A 261 17.02 -7.68 -21.41
N PRO A 262 16.14 -8.09 -22.34
CA PRO A 262 15.10 -7.22 -22.87
C PRO A 262 14.04 -6.92 -21.80
N ARG A 263 13.19 -5.93 -22.05
CA ARG A 263 12.02 -5.59 -21.22
C ARG A 263 10.73 -5.96 -21.95
N ALA A 264 9.77 -6.57 -21.29
CA ALA A 264 8.46 -6.88 -21.87
C ALA A 264 7.34 -6.29 -21.00
N ASP A 265 6.45 -5.51 -21.62
CA ASP A 265 5.26 -4.97 -20.98
C ASP A 265 3.99 -5.55 -21.63
N LEU A 266 3.11 -6.14 -20.82
CA LEU A 266 1.75 -6.42 -21.28
C LEU A 266 1.06 -5.07 -21.57
N PHE A 267 0.54 -4.90 -22.78
CA PHE A 267 -0.17 -3.66 -23.15
C PHE A 267 -1.51 -3.91 -23.83
N HIS A 268 -1.78 -5.14 -24.28
CA HIS A 268 -3.04 -5.49 -24.90
C HIS A 268 -3.52 -6.89 -24.46
N VAL A 269 -4.84 -7.00 -24.33
CA VAL A 269 -5.55 -8.22 -23.95
C VAL A 269 -6.81 -8.31 -24.80
N GLN A 270 -7.12 -9.49 -25.33
CA GLN A 270 -8.39 -9.70 -26.02
C GLN A 270 -8.81 -11.17 -25.89
N GLY A 271 -9.86 -11.43 -25.12
CA GLY A 271 -10.27 -12.81 -24.82
C GLY A 271 -9.10 -13.61 -24.23
N GLN A 272 -8.64 -14.62 -24.95
CA GLN A 272 -7.52 -15.50 -24.56
C GLN A 272 -6.15 -15.04 -25.10
N GLU A 273 -6.07 -13.86 -25.72
CA GLU A 273 -4.84 -13.33 -26.30
C GLU A 273 -4.16 -12.33 -25.36
N ARG A 274 -2.82 -12.35 -25.33
CA ARG A 274 -1.96 -11.48 -24.53
C ARG A 274 -0.81 -10.98 -25.39
N ASP A 275 -0.70 -9.67 -25.54
CA ASP A 275 0.35 -9.09 -26.37
C ASP A 275 1.30 -8.22 -25.53
N PHE A 276 2.59 -8.46 -25.74
CA PHE A 276 3.67 -7.82 -25.02
C PHE A 276 4.45 -6.91 -25.94
N LEU A 277 4.65 -5.66 -25.51
CA LEU A 277 5.59 -4.75 -26.16
C LEU A 277 6.97 -4.99 -25.55
N VAL A 278 7.87 -5.51 -26.38
CA VAL A 278 9.23 -5.85 -25.99
C VAL A 278 10.21 -4.79 -26.47
N GLN A 279 11.07 -4.35 -25.56
CA GLN A 279 12.08 -3.31 -25.80
C GLN A 279 13.49 -3.86 -25.57
N PHE A 280 14.40 -3.57 -26.50
CA PHE A 280 15.80 -4.02 -26.46
C PHE A 280 16.75 -2.98 -27.10
N SER A 281 18.07 -3.18 -26.98
CA SER A 281 19.06 -2.12 -27.25
C SER A 281 19.66 -2.18 -28.65
N GLU A 282 20.23 -1.06 -29.11
CA GLU A 282 20.93 -0.98 -30.39
C GLU A 282 22.14 -1.93 -30.46
N GLY A 283 22.33 -2.58 -31.61
CA GLY A 283 23.37 -3.59 -31.83
C GLY A 283 23.08 -4.95 -31.19
N GLU A 284 21.83 -5.20 -30.80
CA GLU A 284 21.34 -6.50 -30.31
C GLU A 284 20.32 -7.11 -31.28
N VAL A 285 20.19 -8.44 -31.21
CA VAL A 285 19.14 -9.22 -31.87
C VAL A 285 18.23 -9.77 -30.78
N LEU A 286 16.92 -9.54 -30.91
CA LEU A 286 15.91 -10.11 -30.04
C LEU A 286 15.63 -11.56 -30.44
N HIS A 287 15.41 -12.43 -29.46
CA HIS A 287 14.98 -13.81 -29.63
C HIS A 287 13.80 -14.10 -28.69
N TRP A 288 12.86 -14.93 -29.14
CA TRP A 288 11.81 -15.47 -28.28
C TRP A 288 11.36 -16.86 -28.70
N ILE A 289 10.86 -17.65 -27.74
CA ILE A 289 10.08 -18.85 -28.04
C ILE A 289 8.61 -18.46 -28.13
N GLN A 290 8.00 -18.66 -29.28
CA GLN A 290 6.59 -18.35 -29.52
C GLN A 290 5.69 -19.19 -28.60
N LEU A 291 4.73 -18.54 -27.94
CA LEU A 291 3.80 -19.16 -27.00
C LEU A 291 2.37 -19.17 -27.57
N GLY A 292 1.99 -20.29 -28.18
CA GLY A 292 0.76 -20.44 -28.95
C GLY A 292 0.90 -19.96 -30.40
N ASN A 293 0.09 -20.52 -31.31
CA ASN A 293 0.09 -20.08 -32.70
C ASN A 293 -0.54 -18.69 -32.80
N ALA A 294 0.06 -17.80 -33.61
CA ALA A 294 -0.42 -16.44 -33.79
C ALA A 294 -0.24 -15.98 -35.24
N THR A 295 -0.93 -14.91 -35.61
CA THR A 295 -0.71 -14.19 -36.86
C THR A 295 -0.44 -12.74 -36.52
N THR A 296 0.68 -12.19 -36.98
CA THR A 296 1.05 -10.79 -36.70
C THR A 296 0.12 -9.81 -37.44
N ALA A 297 0.18 -8.53 -37.06
CA ALA A 297 -0.50 -7.46 -37.80
C ALA A 297 -0.07 -7.36 -39.27
N THR A 298 1.13 -7.85 -39.61
CA THR A 298 1.66 -7.92 -40.99
C THR A 298 1.33 -9.24 -41.70
N GLU A 299 0.43 -10.05 -41.15
CA GLU A 299 -0.02 -11.36 -41.66
C GLU A 299 1.06 -12.46 -41.66
N GLU A 300 2.10 -12.33 -40.84
CA GLU A 300 3.10 -13.39 -40.63
C GLU A 300 2.57 -14.46 -39.67
N GLU A 301 2.71 -15.75 -40.02
CA GLU A 301 2.32 -16.86 -39.17
C GLU A 301 3.44 -17.25 -38.18
N LEU A 302 3.10 -17.25 -36.89
CA LEU A 302 3.97 -17.68 -35.79
C LEU A 302 3.48 -19.04 -35.24
N VAL A 303 4.41 -19.98 -35.04
CA VAL A 303 4.13 -21.36 -34.62
C VAL A 303 4.57 -21.61 -33.19
N ASP A 304 3.68 -22.19 -32.37
CA ASP A 304 3.94 -22.54 -30.96
C ASP A 304 5.23 -23.36 -30.79
N GLY A 305 6.08 -22.93 -29.85
CA GLY A 305 7.32 -23.58 -29.49
C GLY A 305 8.50 -23.35 -30.44
N GLN A 306 8.33 -22.59 -31.53
CA GLN A 306 9.43 -22.21 -32.40
C GLN A 306 10.15 -20.96 -31.88
N GLU A 307 11.46 -20.90 -32.13
CA GLU A 307 12.27 -19.71 -31.88
C GLU A 307 12.16 -18.75 -33.07
N TYR A 308 11.96 -17.47 -32.76
CA TYR A 308 11.96 -16.37 -33.72
C TYR A 308 12.95 -15.30 -33.28
N THR A 309 13.39 -14.48 -34.25
CA THR A 309 14.33 -13.39 -34.02
C THR A 309 13.91 -12.09 -34.69
N ALA A 310 14.38 -10.96 -34.16
CA ALA A 310 14.16 -9.64 -34.74
C ALA A 310 15.36 -8.71 -34.52
N ASN A 311 15.79 -8.00 -35.57
CA ASN A 311 16.87 -7.01 -35.47
C ASN A 311 16.37 -5.68 -34.91
N PHE A 312 17.26 -4.94 -34.26
CA PHE A 312 16.93 -3.63 -33.67
C PHE A 312 16.32 -2.65 -34.68
N SER A 313 16.96 -2.45 -35.82
CA SER A 313 16.55 -1.43 -36.81
C SER A 313 15.21 -1.72 -37.50
N GLU A 314 14.80 -2.99 -37.53
CA GLU A 314 13.56 -3.48 -38.13
C GLU A 314 12.41 -3.57 -37.11
N SER A 315 12.72 -3.48 -35.81
CA SER A 315 11.74 -3.58 -34.75
C SER A 315 11.20 -2.20 -34.39
N LYS A 316 10.11 -1.79 -35.03
CA LYS A 316 9.51 -0.45 -34.87
C LYS A 316 8.01 -0.50 -34.52
N ASP A 317 7.59 -1.55 -33.83
CA ASP A 317 6.19 -1.71 -33.45
C ASP A 317 5.82 -0.68 -32.36
N ASN A 318 4.65 -0.06 -32.50
CA ASN A 318 4.06 0.83 -31.50
C ASN A 318 2.88 0.16 -30.78
N ARG A 319 2.28 0.86 -29.81
CA ARG A 319 1.13 0.32 -29.03
C ARG A 319 -0.18 0.24 -29.81
N ASP A 320 -0.22 0.78 -31.03
CA ASP A 320 -1.37 0.74 -31.93
C ASP A 320 -1.29 -0.42 -32.93
N PHE A 321 -0.33 -1.35 -32.74
CA PHE A 321 -0.05 -2.46 -33.65
C PHE A 321 0.39 -2.01 -35.06
N GLU A 322 1.02 -0.83 -35.14
CA GLU A 322 1.55 -0.28 -36.38
C GLU A 322 3.07 -0.18 -36.31
N GLU A 323 3.72 -0.24 -37.48
CA GLU A 323 5.12 0.15 -37.61
C GLU A 323 5.23 1.68 -37.66
N ASP A 324 5.90 2.27 -36.67
CA ASP A 324 6.20 3.70 -36.66
C ASP A 324 7.64 3.94 -37.15
N GLN A 325 7.76 4.44 -38.38
CA GLN A 325 9.06 4.67 -39.00
C GLN A 325 9.93 5.71 -38.29
N ASP A 326 9.31 6.58 -37.46
CA ASP A 326 10.00 7.60 -36.67
C ASP A 326 10.58 7.04 -35.35
N LEU A 327 10.22 5.81 -34.94
CA LEU A 327 10.87 5.12 -33.83
C LEU A 327 12.29 4.70 -34.22
N ALA A 328 13.23 4.87 -33.28
CA ALA A 328 14.65 4.56 -33.47
C ALA A 328 14.94 3.06 -33.70
N GLY A 329 13.97 2.18 -33.46
CA GLY A 329 14.12 0.72 -33.47
C GLY A 329 13.95 0.12 -32.07
N GLY A 330 14.18 -1.18 -31.95
CA GLY A 330 14.21 -1.92 -30.68
C GLY A 330 12.87 -2.13 -30.00
N SER A 331 11.74 -1.94 -30.69
CA SER A 331 10.38 -2.16 -30.17
C SER A 331 9.65 -3.22 -30.99
N LYS A 332 9.23 -4.31 -30.36
CA LYS A 332 8.58 -5.46 -31.02
C LYS A 332 7.36 -5.94 -30.24
N ILE A 333 6.25 -6.21 -30.92
CA ILE A 333 5.10 -6.89 -30.31
C ILE A 333 5.29 -8.40 -30.39
N ILE A 334 5.14 -9.07 -29.25
CA ILE A 334 5.08 -10.53 -29.15
C ILE A 334 3.66 -10.94 -28.77
N TYR A 335 3.08 -11.82 -29.59
CA TYR A 335 1.71 -12.31 -29.45
C TYR A 335 1.67 -13.63 -28.68
N CYS A 336 0.79 -13.78 -27.71
CA CYS A 336 0.61 -15.03 -26.96
C CYS A 336 -0.86 -15.47 -26.97
N THR A 337 -1.09 -16.71 -27.38
CA THR A 337 -2.45 -17.30 -27.51
C THR A 337 -2.63 -18.56 -26.65
N LYS A 338 -1.63 -18.88 -25.80
CA LYS A 338 -1.59 -20.05 -24.94
C LYS A 338 -0.93 -19.71 -23.60
N SER A 339 -1.45 -20.28 -22.51
CA SER A 339 -0.85 -20.08 -21.19
C SER A 339 0.48 -20.84 -21.05
N GLY A 340 1.44 -20.23 -20.35
CA GLY A 340 2.76 -20.80 -20.11
C GLY A 340 3.83 -19.74 -19.86
N ASP A 341 5.09 -20.15 -19.96
CA ASP A 341 6.24 -19.27 -19.76
C ASP A 341 6.71 -18.71 -21.12
N LEU A 342 6.47 -17.42 -21.37
CA LEU A 342 7.05 -16.71 -22.50
C LEU A 342 8.53 -16.45 -22.20
N ARG A 343 9.42 -16.98 -23.04
CA ARG A 343 10.89 -16.85 -22.89
C ARG A 343 11.46 -15.94 -23.95
N ILE A 344 12.19 -14.92 -23.53
CA ILE A 344 12.73 -13.84 -24.37
C ILE A 344 14.18 -13.56 -23.98
N TRP A 345 15.08 -13.37 -24.94
CA TRP A 345 16.47 -13.00 -24.68
C TRP A 345 17.04 -12.19 -25.84
N THR A 346 18.26 -11.70 -25.68
CA THR A 346 18.99 -11.00 -26.74
C THR A 346 20.38 -11.60 -26.94
N THR A 347 20.94 -11.40 -28.13
CA THR A 347 22.35 -11.62 -28.46
C THR A 347 22.95 -10.36 -29.09
N ARG A 348 24.27 -10.25 -29.21
CA ARG A 348 24.92 -9.16 -29.97
C ARG A 348 24.87 -9.48 -31.45
N GLU A 349 24.56 -8.48 -32.28
CA GLU A 349 24.51 -8.64 -33.75
C GLU A 349 25.86 -9.07 -34.34
N GLU A 350 26.97 -8.59 -33.76
CA GLU A 350 28.34 -8.90 -34.22
C GLU A 350 28.88 -10.22 -33.63
N ASP A 351 28.24 -10.79 -32.61
CA ASP A 351 28.64 -12.03 -31.94
C ASP A 351 27.44 -12.71 -31.27
N GLU A 352 26.78 -13.63 -31.98
CA GLU A 352 25.62 -14.37 -31.49
C GLU A 352 25.93 -15.25 -30.25
N THR A 353 27.21 -15.54 -29.98
CA THR A 353 27.59 -16.27 -28.76
C THR A 353 27.54 -15.40 -27.51
N ASN A 354 27.49 -14.08 -27.70
CA ASN A 354 27.31 -13.08 -26.66
C ASN A 354 25.82 -12.86 -26.37
N ARG A 355 25.21 -13.85 -25.74
CA ARG A 355 23.83 -13.84 -25.21
C ARG A 355 23.76 -13.07 -23.89
N CYS A 356 22.63 -12.42 -23.61
CA CYS A 356 22.36 -11.87 -22.29
C CYS A 356 22.44 -12.97 -21.20
N ASP A 357 22.80 -12.58 -19.98
CA ASP A 357 23.14 -13.56 -18.93
C ASP A 357 21.94 -14.33 -18.37
N GLU A 358 20.73 -13.78 -18.57
CA GLU A 358 19.47 -14.38 -18.15
C GLU A 358 18.38 -14.09 -19.18
N ASP A 359 17.60 -15.13 -19.49
CA ASP A 359 16.39 -15.02 -20.27
C ASP A 359 15.30 -14.33 -19.44
N LEU A 360 14.60 -13.37 -20.03
CA LEU A 360 13.36 -12.88 -19.46
C LEU A 360 12.29 -13.97 -19.60
N VAL A 361 11.75 -14.42 -18.47
CA VAL A 361 10.66 -15.38 -18.42
C VAL A 361 9.41 -14.72 -17.83
N VAL A 362 8.37 -14.60 -18.63
CA VAL A 362 7.08 -14.01 -18.25
C VAL A 362 6.04 -15.11 -18.15
N ALA A 363 5.41 -15.27 -16.99
CA ALA A 363 4.28 -16.18 -16.83
C ALA A 363 3.03 -15.56 -17.48
N VAL A 364 2.48 -16.21 -18.50
CA VAL A 364 1.34 -15.73 -19.29
C VAL A 364 0.12 -16.60 -19.04
N GLU A 365 -1.01 -15.97 -18.76
CA GLU A 365 -2.32 -16.62 -18.62
C GLU A 365 -3.27 -16.17 -19.72
N CYS A 366 -3.49 -17.04 -20.70
CA CYS A 366 -4.34 -16.85 -21.88
C CYS A 366 -5.74 -17.42 -21.62
N VAL A 367 -6.51 -16.75 -20.76
CA VAL A 367 -7.91 -17.08 -20.44
C VAL A 367 -8.80 -15.86 -20.64
N ASP A 368 -10.09 -16.06 -20.86
CA ASP A 368 -11.04 -14.96 -20.95
C ASP A 368 -11.07 -14.16 -19.65
N ILE A 369 -10.94 -12.83 -19.77
CA ILE A 369 -10.97 -11.94 -18.61
C ILE A 369 -12.42 -11.52 -18.38
N VAL A 370 -13.07 -12.16 -17.41
CA VAL A 370 -14.45 -11.85 -17.03
C VAL A 370 -14.46 -10.61 -16.16
N LEU A 371 -15.25 -9.60 -16.54
CA LEU A 371 -15.43 -8.41 -15.73
C LEU A 371 -16.16 -8.74 -14.42
N PRO A 372 -15.81 -8.08 -13.31
CA PRO A 372 -16.47 -8.29 -12.03
C PRO A 372 -17.94 -7.87 -12.10
N ALA A 373 -18.80 -8.65 -11.44
CA ALA A 373 -20.20 -8.31 -11.33
C ALA A 373 -20.39 -6.98 -10.57
N PRO A 374 -21.23 -6.06 -11.07
CA PRO A 374 -21.47 -4.81 -10.38
C PRO A 374 -22.36 -5.04 -9.15
N LYS A 375 -22.22 -4.17 -8.15
CA LYS A 375 -22.99 -4.16 -6.93
C LYS A 375 -24.00 -3.01 -6.95
N ALA A 376 -25.23 -3.27 -6.52
CA ALA A 376 -26.19 -2.23 -6.21
C ALA A 376 -26.26 -2.05 -4.68
N THR A 377 -25.96 -0.86 -4.19
CA THR A 377 -26.06 -0.54 -2.75
C THR A 377 -27.21 0.42 -2.52
N ILE A 378 -28.14 0.08 -1.63
CA ILE A 378 -29.25 0.97 -1.27
C ILE A 378 -28.68 2.22 -0.60
N THR A 379 -28.94 3.39 -1.19
CA THR A 379 -28.52 4.70 -0.69
C THR A 379 -29.69 5.59 -0.25
N ASN A 380 -30.93 5.20 -0.54
CA ASN A 380 -32.11 5.85 0.04
C ASN A 380 -33.29 4.87 0.13
N VAL A 381 -34.18 5.08 1.10
CA VAL A 381 -35.45 4.38 1.27
C VAL A 381 -36.54 5.40 1.63
N SER A 382 -37.73 5.26 1.06
CA SER A 382 -38.89 6.09 1.38
C SER A 382 -40.19 5.27 1.41
N GLU A 383 -41.29 5.90 1.82
CA GLU A 383 -42.60 5.24 1.89
C GLU A 383 -43.04 4.69 0.53
N GLY A 384 -43.81 3.60 0.55
CA GLY A 384 -44.17 2.86 -0.65
C GLY A 384 -43.03 1.94 -1.11
N TYR A 385 -42.78 1.89 -2.41
CA TYR A 385 -41.68 1.10 -3.00
C TYR A 385 -40.42 1.92 -3.26
N GLY A 386 -40.31 3.09 -2.62
CA GLY A 386 -39.22 4.04 -2.87
C GLY A 386 -37.87 3.52 -2.39
N LYS A 387 -36.95 3.25 -3.33
CA LYS A 387 -35.54 2.92 -3.05
C LYS A 387 -34.62 3.60 -4.04
N GLU A 388 -33.47 4.09 -3.59
CA GLU A 388 -32.37 4.50 -4.48
C GLU A 388 -31.21 3.54 -4.32
N TYR A 389 -30.64 3.10 -5.44
CA TYR A 389 -29.43 2.29 -5.48
C TYR A 389 -28.29 3.09 -6.08
N THR A 390 -27.11 3.05 -5.47
CA THR A 390 -25.85 3.45 -6.09
C THR A 390 -25.18 2.21 -6.66
N LEU A 391 -24.89 2.23 -7.97
CA LEU A 391 -24.23 1.14 -8.68
C LEU A 391 -22.73 1.31 -8.58
N SER A 392 -22.00 0.24 -8.26
CA SER A 392 -20.55 0.25 -8.22
C SER A 392 -19.94 -1.01 -8.82
N VAL A 393 -18.73 -0.90 -9.32
CA VAL A 393 -17.89 -2.01 -9.76
C VAL A 393 -16.44 -1.67 -9.45
N ASP A 394 -15.70 -2.65 -8.95
CA ASP A 394 -14.27 -2.52 -8.65
C ASP A 394 -13.47 -3.17 -9.78
N ASN A 395 -12.52 -2.44 -10.35
CA ASN A 395 -11.66 -2.88 -11.45
C ASN A 395 -10.18 -3.00 -11.04
N SER A 396 -9.86 -2.85 -9.76
CA SER A 396 -8.47 -2.82 -9.26
C SER A 396 -7.69 -4.11 -9.55
N GLU A 397 -8.37 -5.24 -9.53
CA GLU A 397 -7.81 -6.57 -9.81
C GLU A 397 -8.01 -7.03 -11.27
N VAL A 398 -8.60 -6.18 -12.12
CA VAL A 398 -8.79 -6.52 -13.54
C VAL A 398 -7.52 -6.14 -14.30
N LEU A 399 -7.02 -7.07 -15.11
CA LEU A 399 -5.82 -6.89 -15.93
C LEU A 399 -5.93 -5.61 -16.79
N LEU A 400 -4.88 -4.79 -16.81
CA LEU A 400 -4.84 -3.45 -17.44
C LEU A 400 -5.86 -2.42 -16.90
N THR A 401 -6.51 -2.68 -15.75
CA THR A 401 -7.38 -1.77 -14.99
C THR A 401 -8.34 -0.93 -15.85
N PRO A 402 -9.16 -1.57 -16.73
CA PRO A 402 -10.00 -0.88 -17.70
C PRO A 402 -11.10 -0.07 -17.02
N THR A 403 -11.57 1.00 -17.67
CA THR A 403 -12.80 1.68 -17.23
C THR A 403 -14.01 0.79 -17.53
N ILE A 404 -14.68 0.32 -16.47
CA ILE A 404 -15.83 -0.59 -16.60
C ILE A 404 -17.13 0.23 -16.73
N THR A 405 -17.96 -0.14 -17.70
CA THR A 405 -19.32 0.40 -17.84
C THR A 405 -20.33 -0.57 -17.22
N ILE A 406 -21.26 -0.05 -16.43
CA ILE A 406 -22.39 -0.80 -15.87
C ILE A 406 -23.60 -0.56 -16.78
N ALA A 407 -24.11 -1.61 -17.43
CA ALA A 407 -25.42 -1.57 -18.05
C ALA A 407 -26.48 -1.90 -17.00
N TYR A 408 -27.59 -1.18 -17.04
CA TYR A 408 -28.75 -1.51 -16.23
C TYR A 408 -30.04 -1.54 -17.05
N LYS A 409 -30.96 -2.38 -16.59
CA LYS A 409 -32.36 -2.44 -17.02
C LYS A 409 -33.27 -2.37 -15.80
N LEU A 410 -33.97 -1.26 -15.66
CA LEU A 410 -34.96 -1.01 -14.62
C LEU A 410 -36.35 -1.34 -15.18
N ILE A 411 -37.07 -2.23 -14.50
CA ILE A 411 -38.44 -2.64 -14.86
C ILE A 411 -39.35 -2.26 -13.71
N GLN A 412 -40.35 -1.42 -13.95
CA GLN A 412 -41.33 -1.00 -12.95
C GLN A 412 -42.74 -1.05 -13.55
N GLY A 413 -43.53 -2.05 -13.17
CA GLY A 413 -44.80 -2.31 -13.84
C GLY A 413 -44.60 -2.56 -15.35
N SER A 414 -45.15 -1.68 -16.19
CA SER A 414 -44.97 -1.72 -17.65
C SER A 414 -43.77 -0.91 -18.16
N ASP A 415 -43.17 -0.07 -17.31
CA ASP A 415 -42.10 0.84 -17.72
C ASP A 415 -40.76 0.12 -17.69
N VAL A 416 -40.00 0.24 -18.79
CA VAL A 416 -38.67 -0.34 -18.94
C VAL A 416 -37.69 0.77 -19.31
N LYS A 417 -36.64 0.94 -18.51
CA LYS A 417 -35.56 1.89 -18.76
C LYS A 417 -34.22 1.17 -18.81
N GLU A 418 -33.50 1.33 -19.91
CA GLU A 418 -32.16 0.79 -20.09
C GLU A 418 -31.15 1.94 -20.23
N ALA A 419 -30.01 1.83 -19.57
CA ALA A 419 -28.91 2.78 -19.75
C ALA A 419 -27.55 2.17 -19.43
N LYS A 420 -26.50 2.88 -19.82
CA LYS A 420 -25.09 2.57 -19.54
C LYS A 420 -24.51 3.70 -18.69
N VAL A 421 -23.89 3.35 -17.57
CA VAL A 421 -23.37 4.30 -16.59
C VAL A 421 -22.02 3.85 -16.05
N LEU A 422 -21.32 4.75 -15.38
CA LEU A 422 -20.09 4.44 -14.64
C LEU A 422 -20.42 4.17 -13.16
N SER A 423 -19.44 3.60 -12.45
CA SER A 423 -19.49 3.42 -10.98
C SER A 423 -19.84 4.74 -10.28
N GLY A 424 -20.71 4.68 -9.28
CA GLY A 424 -21.26 5.84 -8.55
C GLY A 424 -22.61 6.34 -9.07
N ALA A 425 -23.11 5.82 -10.20
CA ALA A 425 -24.40 6.23 -10.74
C ALA A 425 -25.57 5.76 -9.85
N LYS A 426 -26.59 6.62 -9.75
CA LYS A 426 -27.79 6.38 -8.95
C LYS A 426 -28.98 5.93 -9.80
N VAL A 427 -29.73 4.95 -9.32
CA VAL A 427 -30.96 4.44 -9.93
C VAL A 427 -32.06 4.40 -8.88
N SER A 428 -33.16 5.11 -9.11
CA SER A 428 -34.27 5.22 -8.16
C SER A 428 -35.49 4.42 -8.62
N PHE A 429 -36.08 3.65 -7.71
CA PHE A 429 -37.39 3.05 -7.83
C PHE A 429 -38.44 3.97 -7.20
N THR A 430 -39.57 4.07 -7.88
CA THR A 430 -40.80 4.76 -7.46
C THR A 430 -41.99 3.80 -7.28
N GLY A 431 -41.81 2.52 -7.60
CA GLY A 431 -42.85 1.50 -7.70
C GLY A 431 -42.23 0.10 -7.68
N ALA A 432 -43.08 -0.92 -7.52
CA ALA A 432 -42.63 -2.32 -7.50
C ALA A 432 -41.98 -2.74 -8.82
N GLY A 433 -40.98 -3.61 -8.75
CA GLY A 433 -40.24 -4.03 -9.94
C GLY A 433 -38.90 -4.67 -9.64
N ARG A 434 -38.00 -4.65 -10.64
CA ARG A 434 -36.63 -5.17 -10.50
C ARG A 434 -35.61 -4.37 -11.31
N LEU A 435 -34.35 -4.49 -10.90
CA LEU A 435 -33.20 -3.87 -11.54
C LEU A 435 -32.21 -4.97 -11.92
N GLU A 436 -31.95 -5.11 -13.22
CA GLU A 436 -30.95 -6.04 -13.76
C GLU A 436 -29.69 -5.23 -14.11
N ILE A 437 -28.53 -5.62 -13.60
CA ILE A 437 -27.25 -4.94 -13.84
C ILE A 437 -26.15 -5.92 -14.23
N TYR A 438 -25.25 -5.48 -15.11
CA TYR A 438 -24.03 -6.22 -15.46
C TYR A 438 -22.93 -5.28 -15.94
N SER A 439 -21.68 -5.71 -15.81
CA SER A 439 -20.50 -5.00 -16.27
C SER A 439 -20.21 -5.35 -17.72
N LEU A 440 -19.89 -4.35 -18.54
CA LEU A 440 -19.47 -4.52 -19.92
C LEU A 440 -18.25 -3.67 -20.26
N ASP A 441 -17.46 -4.17 -21.20
CA ASP A 441 -16.48 -3.38 -21.92
C ASP A 441 -17.20 -2.59 -23.01
N ASN A 442 -17.31 -1.27 -22.79
CA ASN A 442 -17.92 -0.36 -23.76
C ASN A 442 -16.87 0.44 -24.55
N SER A 443 -15.60 0.35 -24.18
CA SER A 443 -14.48 1.08 -24.80
C SER A 443 -14.09 0.49 -26.15
N HIS A 444 -14.17 -0.84 -26.31
CA HIS A 444 -13.68 -1.53 -27.52
C HIS A 444 -14.79 -1.93 -28.50
N GLY A 445 -15.97 -1.31 -28.39
CA GLY A 445 -17.04 -1.41 -29.40
C GLY A 445 -17.54 -2.83 -29.63
N LYS A 446 -17.38 -3.34 -30.86
CA LYS A 446 -17.85 -4.68 -31.26
C LYS A 446 -16.88 -5.82 -30.91
N ASN A 447 -15.64 -5.49 -30.57
CA ASN A 447 -14.59 -6.44 -30.24
C ASN A 447 -14.18 -6.23 -28.78
N PRO A 448 -15.01 -6.62 -27.81
CA PRO A 448 -14.71 -6.40 -26.41
C PRO A 448 -13.46 -7.17 -26.01
N TYR A 449 -12.59 -6.51 -25.26
CA TYR A 449 -11.36 -7.11 -24.74
C TYR A 449 -11.67 -8.00 -23.53
N TYR A 450 -12.71 -7.62 -22.80
CA TYR A 450 -13.16 -8.28 -21.58
C TYR A 450 -14.54 -8.91 -21.77
N THR A 451 -14.71 -10.09 -21.18
CA THR A 451 -15.99 -10.79 -21.17
C THR A 451 -16.95 -10.11 -20.18
N GLN A 452 -18.22 -9.99 -20.57
CA GLN A 452 -19.27 -9.44 -19.73
C GLN A 452 -19.38 -10.21 -18.40
N SER A 453 -19.69 -9.51 -17.30
CA SER A 453 -20.04 -10.17 -16.04
C SER A 453 -21.37 -10.93 -16.13
N GLU A 454 -21.61 -11.77 -15.13
CA GLU A 454 -22.96 -12.25 -14.82
C GLU A 454 -23.91 -11.08 -14.54
N THR A 455 -25.21 -11.30 -14.76
CA THR A 455 -26.26 -10.33 -14.46
C THR A 455 -26.71 -10.47 -13.00
N VAL A 456 -26.64 -9.38 -12.24
CA VAL A 456 -27.19 -9.27 -10.90
C VAL A 456 -28.61 -8.72 -10.98
N ILE A 457 -29.53 -9.31 -10.22
CA ILE A 457 -30.94 -8.91 -10.19
C ILE A 457 -31.30 -8.46 -8.78
N GLU A 458 -31.73 -7.21 -8.67
CA GLU A 458 -32.26 -6.62 -7.44
C GLU A 458 -33.77 -6.50 -7.51
N GLU A 459 -34.47 -7.26 -6.67
CA GLU A 459 -35.93 -7.24 -6.57
C GLU A 459 -36.40 -6.12 -5.64
N ASN A 460 -37.40 -5.35 -6.07
CA ASN A 460 -38.02 -4.29 -5.28
C ASN A 460 -39.53 -4.50 -5.18
N ASN A 461 -39.94 -5.59 -4.53
CA ASN A 461 -41.35 -5.97 -4.37
C ASN A 461 -41.89 -5.76 -2.96
N THR A 462 -41.14 -5.07 -2.10
CA THR A 462 -41.52 -4.82 -0.70
C THR A 462 -41.92 -3.35 -0.53
N GLU A 463 -43.14 -3.13 -0.08
CA GLU A 463 -43.66 -1.81 0.27
C GLU A 463 -43.25 -1.46 1.71
N TYR A 464 -42.78 -0.24 1.96
CA TYR A 464 -42.36 0.29 3.25
C TYR A 464 -43.27 1.41 3.74
N VAL A 465 -43.40 1.52 5.06
CA VAL A 465 -44.10 2.60 5.75
C VAL A 465 -43.14 3.23 6.76
N LYS A 466 -43.30 4.54 7.01
CA LYS A 466 -42.52 5.22 8.03
C LYS A 466 -43.03 4.80 9.41
N ALA A 467 -42.22 4.07 10.17
CA ALA A 467 -42.55 3.65 11.53
C ALA A 467 -42.35 4.81 12.53
N THR A 468 -41.20 5.48 12.44
CA THR A 468 -40.91 6.65 13.27
C THR A 468 -39.88 7.55 12.60
N SER A 469 -39.81 8.79 13.03
CA SER A 469 -38.75 9.73 12.65
C SER A 469 -38.43 10.62 13.85
N ARG A 470 -37.15 10.85 14.09
CA ARG A 470 -36.66 11.69 15.17
C ARG A 470 -35.64 12.68 14.63
N ASN A 471 -35.96 13.96 14.73
CA ASN A 471 -35.01 15.04 14.52
C ASN A 471 -34.28 15.33 15.85
N TYR A 472 -32.95 15.43 15.77
CA TYR A 472 -32.04 15.75 16.86
C TYR A 472 -31.46 17.17 16.75
N ALA A 473 -31.52 17.81 15.58
CA ALA A 473 -31.07 19.17 15.37
C ALA A 473 -32.11 20.17 15.93
N ILE A 474 -32.04 20.40 17.24
CA ILE A 474 -32.94 21.29 17.98
C ILE A 474 -32.60 22.77 17.77
N SER A 475 -33.55 23.67 17.94
CA SER A 475 -33.28 25.11 17.88
C SER A 475 -32.48 25.61 19.10
N LYS A 476 -31.97 26.83 19.01
CA LYS A 476 -31.31 27.49 20.15
C LYS A 476 -32.26 27.63 21.35
N GLU A 477 -33.50 28.03 21.08
CA GLU A 477 -34.54 28.23 22.09
C GLU A 477 -34.90 26.91 22.77
N GLU A 478 -34.98 25.82 22.02
CA GLU A 478 -35.19 24.47 22.55
C GLU A 478 -34.04 24.02 23.45
N ALA A 479 -32.80 24.32 23.05
CA ALA A 479 -31.61 24.07 23.87
C ALA A 479 -31.52 24.97 25.11
N GLU A 480 -32.10 26.18 25.09
CA GLU A 480 -32.16 27.08 26.24
C GLU A 480 -33.16 26.62 27.31
N GLY A 481 -34.20 25.89 26.89
CA GLY A 481 -35.13 25.17 27.77
C GLY A 481 -34.54 23.91 28.40
N THR A 482 -35.39 23.09 29.01
CA THR A 482 -35.02 21.73 29.45
C THR A 482 -35.94 20.75 28.74
N MET A 483 -35.38 19.86 27.94
CA MET A 483 -36.16 18.81 27.28
C MET A 483 -36.38 17.61 28.19
N GLU A 484 -37.53 16.95 28.05
CA GLU A 484 -37.82 15.73 28.80
C GLU A 484 -36.77 14.65 28.51
N GLY A 485 -36.21 14.05 29.57
CA GLY A 485 -35.12 13.08 29.45
C GLY A 485 -33.73 13.70 29.24
N PHE A 486 -33.60 15.03 29.27
CA PHE A 486 -32.33 15.74 29.15
C PHE A 486 -32.09 16.67 30.33
N THR A 487 -30.82 17.02 30.54
CA THR A 487 -30.38 18.06 31.46
C THR A 487 -29.61 19.11 30.68
N LYS A 488 -29.87 20.38 31.01
CA LYS A 488 -29.16 21.50 30.43
C LYS A 488 -27.72 21.53 30.93
N THR A 489 -26.77 21.60 30.01
CA THR A 489 -25.36 21.85 30.29
C THR A 489 -24.89 23.07 29.51
N GLU A 490 -23.97 23.85 30.08
CA GLU A 490 -23.36 24.98 29.40
C GLU A 490 -22.00 24.56 28.86
N ILE A 491 -21.78 24.74 27.56
CA ILE A 491 -20.51 24.40 26.91
C ILE A 491 -19.75 25.69 26.60
N VAL A 492 -18.52 25.79 27.13
CA VAL A 492 -17.55 26.86 26.83
C VAL A 492 -16.15 26.26 26.89
N ASP A 493 -15.33 26.51 25.88
CA ASP A 493 -13.89 26.29 25.97
C ASP A 493 -13.17 27.64 25.98
N ASN A 494 -12.74 28.06 27.18
CA ASN A 494 -12.07 29.34 27.41
C ASN A 494 -10.70 29.48 26.70
N ALA A 495 -10.25 28.46 25.97
CA ALA A 495 -8.98 28.45 25.26
C ALA A 495 -9.11 28.60 23.74
N ASN A 496 -10.30 28.92 23.18
CA ASN A 496 -10.55 28.95 21.72
C ASN A 496 -10.11 27.62 21.05
N LYS A 497 -10.30 26.51 21.78
CA LYS A 497 -9.95 25.15 21.33
C LYS A 497 -11.18 24.38 20.86
N SER A 498 -12.39 24.80 21.23
CA SER A 498 -13.64 24.20 20.73
C SER A 498 -13.94 24.72 19.33
N HIS A 499 -14.15 23.80 18.38
CA HIS A 499 -14.58 24.16 17.03
C HIS A 499 -16.01 24.71 16.99
N TRP A 500 -16.84 24.35 17.97
CA TRP A 500 -18.21 24.84 18.13
C TRP A 500 -18.29 26.34 18.35
N ASP A 501 -17.25 26.93 18.96
CA ASP A 501 -17.26 28.36 19.26
C ASP A 501 -17.33 29.22 17.98
N ARG A 502 -16.76 28.70 16.88
CA ARG A 502 -16.79 29.36 15.58
C ARG A 502 -18.10 29.12 14.86
N ILE A 503 -18.60 27.88 14.91
CA ILE A 503 -19.87 27.50 14.28
C ILE A 503 -21.04 28.31 14.85
N TYR A 504 -21.09 28.55 16.16
CA TYR A 504 -22.17 29.32 16.77
C TYR A 504 -21.95 30.83 16.78
N SER A 505 -20.82 31.34 16.32
CA SER A 505 -20.55 32.78 16.25
C SER A 505 -21.11 33.44 14.98
N THR A 506 -20.99 34.75 14.86
CA THR A 506 -21.19 35.50 13.60
C THR A 506 -19.98 35.45 12.65
N GLN A 507 -18.92 34.72 13.01
CA GLN A 507 -17.71 34.63 12.18
C GLN A 507 -18.05 34.00 10.82
N SER A 508 -17.49 34.58 9.75
CA SER A 508 -17.64 34.05 8.40
C SER A 508 -16.28 33.91 7.73
N TYR A 509 -16.20 32.97 6.79
CA TYR A 509 -15.02 32.68 5.99
C TYR A 509 -15.42 32.57 4.52
N GLY A 510 -14.45 32.73 3.63
CA GLY A 510 -14.65 32.47 2.22
C GLY A 510 -13.38 32.14 1.47
N LYS A 511 -13.53 31.78 0.20
CA LYS A 511 -12.40 31.50 -0.70
C LYS A 511 -11.97 32.78 -1.42
N ASN A 512 -10.69 33.12 -1.28
CA ASN A 512 -10.08 34.18 -2.08
C ASN A 512 -9.89 33.70 -3.54
N ALA A 513 -9.36 34.58 -4.42
CA ALA A 513 -9.13 34.26 -5.83
C ALA A 513 -8.19 33.07 -6.07
N ASP A 514 -7.31 32.75 -5.12
CA ASP A 514 -6.36 31.63 -5.19
C ASP A 514 -6.96 30.30 -4.66
N GLY A 515 -8.23 30.32 -4.23
CA GLY A 515 -8.89 29.17 -3.60
C GLY A 515 -8.55 28.96 -2.12
N ASN A 516 -7.83 29.89 -1.48
CA ASN A 516 -7.48 29.82 -0.07
C ASN A 516 -8.66 30.24 0.81
N ILE A 517 -8.90 29.51 1.89
CA ILE A 517 -9.93 29.83 2.89
C ILE A 517 -9.39 30.92 3.82
N VAL A 518 -10.06 32.07 3.83
CA VAL A 518 -9.69 33.25 4.64
C VAL A 518 -10.89 33.77 5.42
N VAL A 519 -10.63 34.45 6.54
CA VAL A 519 -11.68 35.11 7.34
C VAL A 519 -12.31 36.21 6.48
N ASN A 520 -13.64 36.28 6.48
CA ASN A 520 -14.37 37.37 5.85
C ASN A 520 -14.42 38.58 6.79
N ASP A 521 -13.42 39.45 6.66
CA ASP A 521 -13.32 40.73 7.39
C ASP A 521 -13.60 41.96 6.49
N GLY A 522 -14.05 41.71 5.25
CA GLY A 522 -14.33 42.74 4.25
C GLY A 522 -13.08 43.33 3.57
N THR A 523 -11.88 42.80 3.81
CA THR A 523 -10.63 43.30 3.21
C THR A 523 -10.27 42.62 1.89
N VAL A 524 -10.84 41.44 1.61
CA VAL A 524 -10.61 40.64 0.40
C VAL A 524 -11.93 40.31 -0.26
N GLU A 525 -11.98 40.35 -1.58
CA GLU A 525 -13.15 39.88 -2.35
C GLU A 525 -13.20 38.35 -2.33
N LEU A 526 -14.35 37.79 -1.93
CA LEU A 526 -14.53 36.35 -1.71
C LEU A 526 -15.55 35.78 -2.68
N THR A 527 -15.27 34.59 -3.19
CA THR A 527 -16.09 33.91 -4.21
C THR A 527 -17.24 33.08 -3.61
N GLU A 528 -17.08 32.65 -2.37
CA GLU A 528 -18.03 31.86 -1.61
C GLU A 528 -17.90 32.28 -0.15
N ILE A 529 -19.00 32.61 0.52
CA ILE A 529 -19.00 33.03 1.93
C ILE A 529 -19.87 32.07 2.72
N LYS A 530 -19.34 31.54 3.81
CA LYS A 530 -20.05 30.73 4.79
C LYS A 530 -20.01 31.41 6.15
N THR A 531 -21.14 31.44 6.84
CA THR A 531 -21.33 32.14 8.11
C THR A 531 -21.69 31.14 9.19
N GLY A 532 -21.22 31.37 10.42
CA GLY A 532 -21.73 30.65 11.58
C GLY A 532 -23.21 30.96 11.87
N PHE A 533 -23.79 30.24 12.82
CA PHE A 533 -25.20 30.35 13.20
C PHE A 533 -25.55 31.67 13.92
N GLY A 534 -24.56 32.46 14.36
CA GLY A 534 -24.78 33.82 14.86
C GLY A 534 -25.44 33.91 16.24
N PHE A 535 -25.21 32.94 17.13
CA PHE A 535 -25.72 32.97 18.50
C PHE A 535 -25.07 34.07 19.35
N TYR A 536 -23.83 34.42 19.01
CA TYR A 536 -23.03 35.49 19.61
C TYR A 536 -22.03 36.06 18.60
N ASP A 537 -21.45 37.21 18.92
CA ASP A 537 -20.49 37.89 18.04
C ASP A 537 -19.15 37.15 17.93
N ALA A 538 -18.47 37.21 16.77
CA ALA A 538 -17.14 36.62 16.58
C ALA A 538 -16.09 37.10 17.62
N SER A 539 -16.24 38.32 18.15
CA SER A 539 -15.38 38.84 19.23
C SER A 539 -15.55 38.11 20.57
N ALA A 540 -16.63 37.36 20.76
CA ALA A 540 -16.89 36.59 21.97
C ALA A 540 -16.18 35.23 22.01
N ILE A 541 -15.61 34.75 20.90
CA ILE A 541 -14.94 33.44 20.80
C ILE A 541 -13.84 33.31 21.86
N GLY A 542 -13.85 32.20 22.61
CA GLY A 542 -12.90 31.93 23.70
C GLY A 542 -13.15 32.76 24.97
N SER A 543 -14.28 33.45 25.08
CA SER A 543 -14.68 34.21 26.28
C SER A 543 -15.95 33.65 26.92
N ASP A 544 -16.26 34.09 28.14
CA ASP A 544 -17.53 33.80 28.81
C ASP A 544 -18.77 34.32 28.05
N ASN A 545 -18.61 35.18 27.03
CA ASN A 545 -19.73 35.64 26.21
C ASN A 545 -20.10 34.66 25.08
N ALA A 546 -19.31 33.61 24.86
CA ALA A 546 -19.59 32.55 23.89
C ALA A 546 -20.27 31.32 24.53
N LYS A 547 -20.92 31.45 25.71
CA LYS A 547 -21.66 30.32 26.28
C LYS A 547 -22.92 30.07 25.48
N TRP A 548 -23.17 28.79 25.22
CA TRP A 548 -24.40 28.32 24.64
C TRP A 548 -24.81 27.02 25.34
N PRO A 549 -26.12 26.78 25.51
CA PRO A 549 -26.58 25.59 26.19
C PRO A 549 -26.64 24.39 25.23
N ALA A 550 -26.21 23.24 25.72
CA ALA A 550 -26.45 21.94 25.12
C ALA A 550 -27.40 21.12 26.01
N GLN A 551 -28.04 20.10 25.43
CA GLN A 551 -28.90 19.18 26.17
C GLN A 551 -28.18 17.84 26.32
N MET A 552 -27.80 17.50 27.54
CA MET A 552 -27.14 16.25 27.90
C MET A 552 -28.18 15.16 28.15
N LEU A 553 -28.04 13.99 27.55
CA LEU A 553 -29.02 12.91 27.68
C LEU A 553 -28.93 12.28 29.08
N ASN A 554 -30.07 12.18 29.79
CA ASN A 554 -30.10 11.56 31.11
C ASN A 554 -30.08 10.04 31.00
N LYS A 555 -29.52 9.36 32.01
CA LYS A 555 -29.44 7.89 32.09
C LYS A 555 -30.77 7.17 31.86
N GLU A 556 -31.85 7.65 32.46
CA GLU A 556 -33.17 7.03 32.33
C GLU A 556 -33.69 7.11 30.88
N ALA A 557 -33.37 8.18 30.15
CA ALA A 557 -33.74 8.33 28.73
C ALA A 557 -32.90 7.44 27.80
N LEU A 558 -31.67 7.08 28.21
CA LEU A 558 -30.83 6.09 27.53
C LEU A 558 -31.42 4.67 27.64
N GLU A 559 -32.07 4.36 28.76
CA GLU A 559 -32.57 3.02 29.09
C GLU A 559 -34.05 2.77 28.68
N THR A 560 -34.81 3.82 28.36
CA THR A 560 -36.29 3.75 28.20
C THR A 560 -36.81 3.73 26.75
N ALA A 561 -35.97 3.44 25.75
CA ALA A 561 -36.37 3.38 24.33
C ALA A 561 -36.99 4.68 23.76
N ALA A 562 -36.69 5.84 24.36
CA ALA A 562 -37.20 7.14 23.91
C ALA A 562 -36.64 7.57 22.54
N LEU A 563 -35.57 6.93 22.08
CA LEU A 563 -34.94 7.14 20.79
C LEU A 563 -35.14 5.90 19.89
N PRO A 564 -35.27 6.07 18.57
CA PRO A 564 -35.20 4.93 17.65
C PRO A 564 -33.84 4.22 17.72
N LEU A 565 -32.79 4.92 18.18
CA LEU A 565 -31.44 4.42 18.33
C LEU A 565 -31.18 3.82 19.72
N VAL A 566 -30.43 2.72 19.74
CA VAL A 566 -29.78 2.16 20.92
C VAL A 566 -28.33 2.65 20.92
N LEU A 567 -28.04 3.61 21.79
CA LEU A 567 -26.72 4.20 21.94
C LEU A 567 -25.83 3.27 22.78
N PRO A 568 -24.57 3.03 22.38
CA PRO A 568 -23.68 2.13 23.10
C PRO A 568 -23.39 2.65 24.51
N THR A 569 -23.44 1.75 25.49
CA THR A 569 -22.88 2.01 26.82
C THR A 569 -21.36 1.98 26.69
N VAL A 570 -20.73 3.15 26.65
CA VAL A 570 -19.28 3.24 26.50
C VAL A 570 -18.63 2.72 27.78
N GLY A 571 -18.00 1.55 27.70
CA GLY A 571 -17.33 0.94 28.85
C GLY A 571 -16.17 1.79 29.33
N VAL A 572 -16.34 2.40 30.51
CA VAL A 572 -15.33 2.60 31.56
C VAL A 572 -13.89 2.85 31.07
N VAL A 573 -13.55 4.10 30.82
CA VAL A 573 -12.36 4.64 31.49
C VAL A 573 -12.87 5.04 32.87
N LYS A 574 -12.22 4.54 33.94
CA LYS A 574 -12.52 4.96 35.32
C LYS A 574 -12.74 6.48 35.32
N ASP A 575 -13.88 6.90 35.85
CA ASP A 575 -14.25 8.29 36.16
C ASP A 575 -14.97 9.12 35.07
N VAL A 576 -15.44 8.54 33.95
CA VAL A 576 -16.41 9.23 33.07
C VAL A 576 -17.80 8.65 33.29
N ASP A 577 -18.69 9.46 33.87
CA ASP A 577 -20.10 9.13 34.04
C ASP A 577 -20.74 8.94 32.65
N VAL A 578 -21.53 7.88 32.48
CA VAL A 578 -22.23 7.60 31.20
C VAL A 578 -23.12 8.79 30.81
N ASP A 579 -23.53 9.54 31.82
CA ASP A 579 -24.29 10.79 31.77
C ASP A 579 -23.59 11.89 30.94
N ALA A 580 -22.27 11.89 30.78
CA ALA A 580 -21.51 12.97 30.12
C ALA A 580 -21.14 12.71 28.65
N SER A 581 -21.59 11.61 28.04
CA SER A 581 -21.07 11.18 26.73
C SER A 581 -21.94 11.55 25.52
N TRP A 582 -23.23 11.88 25.69
CA TRP A 582 -24.15 12.18 24.58
C TRP A 582 -24.86 13.51 24.77
N HIS A 583 -24.73 14.37 23.77
CA HIS A 583 -25.22 15.73 23.81
C HIS A 583 -25.98 16.07 22.54
N LEU A 584 -27.10 16.79 22.69
CA LEU A 584 -27.76 17.47 21.60
C LEU A 584 -27.23 18.89 21.50
N PHE A 585 -26.59 19.14 20.37
CA PHE A 585 -26.06 20.43 19.99
C PHE A 585 -27.11 21.15 19.12
N PRO A 586 -27.45 22.41 19.44
CA PRO A 586 -28.46 23.15 18.69
C PRO A 586 -28.05 23.28 17.21
N LEU A 587 -29.02 23.13 16.30
CA LEU A 587 -28.89 23.19 14.84
C LEU A 587 -28.00 22.11 14.20
N GLU A 588 -27.42 21.23 15.01
CA GLU A 588 -26.48 20.20 14.55
C GLU A 588 -27.01 18.79 14.74
N GLY A 589 -27.31 18.40 15.97
CA GLY A 589 -27.80 17.06 16.28
C GLY A 589 -27.16 16.39 17.48
N LEU A 590 -27.29 15.06 17.52
CA LEU A 590 -26.77 14.21 18.58
C LEU A 590 -25.30 13.86 18.34
N VAL A 591 -24.45 14.23 19.29
CA VAL A 591 -23.00 14.05 19.24
C VAL A 591 -22.54 13.19 20.42
N SER A 592 -21.57 12.30 20.17
CA SER A 592 -20.84 11.65 21.25
C SER A 592 -19.60 12.47 21.62
N TYR A 593 -19.56 12.92 22.87
CA TYR A 593 -18.54 13.82 23.43
C TYR A 593 -17.67 13.09 24.45
N GLN A 594 -16.36 13.40 24.49
CA GLN A 594 -15.38 12.86 25.45
C GLN A 594 -15.20 11.33 25.49
N VAL A 595 -15.50 10.63 24.40
CA VAL A 595 -15.31 9.18 24.29
C VAL A 595 -13.90 8.80 23.77
N PRO A 596 -13.22 7.80 24.38
CA PRO A 596 -11.88 7.39 23.98
C PRO A 596 -11.85 6.56 22.68
N GLN A 597 -12.99 6.06 22.21
CA GLN A 597 -13.12 5.19 21.03
C GLN A 597 -13.36 6.00 19.76
N THR A 598 -12.55 5.75 18.71
CA THR A 598 -12.62 6.49 17.44
C THR A 598 -13.95 6.33 16.70
N ASN A 599 -14.53 5.13 16.72
CA ASN A 599 -15.82 4.85 16.12
C ASN A 599 -16.73 4.21 17.17
N LEU A 600 -18.00 4.62 17.16
CA LEU A 600 -19.04 4.07 18.02
C LEU A 600 -20.09 3.39 17.17
N ASP A 601 -20.35 2.13 17.45
CA ASP A 601 -21.41 1.38 16.80
C ASP A 601 -22.75 1.70 17.46
N VAL A 602 -23.57 2.46 16.75
CA VAL A 602 -24.92 2.86 17.13
C VAL A 602 -25.90 1.88 16.50
N ASN A 603 -26.80 1.32 17.29
CA ASN A 603 -27.78 0.35 16.82
C ASN A 603 -29.17 0.98 16.71
N ILE A 604 -30.09 0.30 16.02
CA ILE A 604 -31.53 0.61 16.08
C ILE A 604 -32.19 -0.25 17.17
N ASP A 605 -33.28 0.23 17.76
CA ASP A 605 -34.11 -0.56 18.67
C ASP A 605 -34.54 -1.88 18.03
N SER A 606 -34.38 -2.97 18.78
CA SER A 606 -34.64 -4.33 18.35
C SER A 606 -36.07 -4.57 17.90
N LYS A 607 -37.03 -3.78 18.41
CA LYS A 607 -38.43 -3.88 17.99
C LYS A 607 -38.66 -3.56 16.52
N TYR A 608 -37.71 -2.90 15.85
CA TYR A 608 -37.76 -2.60 14.41
C TYR A 608 -37.01 -3.63 13.54
N VAL A 609 -36.38 -4.63 14.13
CA VAL A 609 -35.64 -5.66 13.37
C VAL A 609 -36.62 -6.67 12.79
N SER A 610 -36.48 -6.97 11.50
CA SER A 610 -37.28 -7.99 10.81
C SER A 610 -36.62 -9.37 10.98
N ASP A 611 -37.43 -10.42 11.19
CA ASP A 611 -36.99 -11.82 11.11
C ASP A 611 -37.10 -12.40 9.69
N ASP A 612 -37.76 -11.69 8.77
CA ASP A 612 -37.84 -12.04 7.35
C ASP A 612 -36.66 -11.42 6.59
N ALA A 613 -35.65 -12.24 6.31
CA ALA A 613 -34.47 -11.84 5.54
C ALA A 613 -34.77 -11.36 4.11
N ALA A 614 -35.95 -11.70 3.54
CA ALA A 614 -36.37 -11.18 2.24
C ALA A 614 -37.06 -9.80 2.36
N LYS A 615 -37.41 -9.38 3.57
CA LYS A 615 -38.03 -8.08 3.89
C LYS A 615 -37.32 -7.42 5.07
N PRO A 616 -36.04 -7.08 4.92
CA PRO A 616 -35.34 -6.30 5.94
C PRO A 616 -36.03 -4.95 6.14
N ASN A 617 -36.05 -4.48 7.38
CA ASN A 617 -36.41 -3.09 7.70
C ASN A 617 -35.15 -2.21 7.60
N PHE A 618 -35.33 -0.89 7.48
CA PHE A 618 -34.22 0.04 7.31
C PHE A 618 -34.36 1.23 8.23
N TYR A 619 -33.23 1.85 8.56
CA TYR A 619 -33.19 3.18 9.15
C TYR A 619 -32.22 4.05 8.37
N VAL A 620 -32.65 5.27 8.12
CA VAL A 620 -31.89 6.30 7.42
C VAL A 620 -31.34 7.25 8.47
N VAL A 621 -30.02 7.39 8.50
CA VAL A 621 -29.29 8.30 9.39
C VAL A 621 -28.78 9.45 8.54
N HIS A 622 -29.24 10.65 8.87
CA HIS A 622 -28.64 11.88 8.34
C HIS A 622 -27.63 12.39 9.35
N THR A 623 -26.43 12.66 8.87
CA THR A 623 -25.38 13.26 9.68
C THR A 623 -24.90 14.57 9.08
N ARG A 624 -24.42 15.43 9.97
CA ARG A 624 -23.66 16.64 9.64
C ARG A 624 -22.29 16.46 10.26
N GLY A 625 -21.24 16.60 9.47
CA GLY A 625 -19.90 16.62 10.04
C GLY A 625 -19.73 17.85 10.96
N GLY A 626 -19.05 17.67 12.09
CA GLY A 626 -18.52 18.75 12.94
C GLY A 626 -17.46 19.62 12.21
N TYR A 627 -17.12 19.25 10.97
CA TYR A 627 -16.39 20.08 10.02
C TYR A 627 -17.30 20.98 9.19
N ASP A 628 -18.60 21.10 9.45
CA ASP A 628 -19.47 22.10 8.81
C ASP A 628 -19.17 23.55 9.30
N ARG A 629 -17.95 23.79 9.81
CA ARG A 629 -17.47 25.12 10.24
C ARG A 629 -17.53 26.13 9.11
N PRO A 630 -17.64 27.43 9.39
CA PRO A 630 -17.53 28.45 8.34
C PRO A 630 -16.26 28.31 7.47
N ASP A 631 -15.14 27.86 8.05
CA ASP A 631 -13.86 27.64 7.35
C ASP A 631 -13.71 26.25 6.68
N LYS A 632 -14.73 25.40 6.70
CA LYS A 632 -14.69 24.03 6.19
C LYS A 632 -16.01 23.73 5.45
N GLY A 633 -15.97 22.98 4.34
CA GLY A 633 -17.14 22.81 3.45
C GLY A 633 -18.35 22.12 4.12
N ASP A 634 -19.44 21.93 3.35
CA ASP A 634 -20.56 21.07 3.77
C ASP A 634 -20.08 19.61 3.86
N SER A 635 -20.38 18.96 4.98
CA SER A 635 -20.02 17.57 5.27
C SER A 635 -21.24 16.71 5.65
N ASN A 636 -22.42 17.09 5.16
CA ASN A 636 -23.65 16.33 5.35
C ASN A 636 -23.60 14.99 4.61
N ALA A 637 -24.05 13.92 5.26
CA ALA A 637 -24.13 12.58 4.69
C ALA A 637 -25.46 11.91 5.02
N THR A 638 -25.91 11.05 4.10
CA THR A 638 -27.08 10.18 4.29
C THR A 638 -26.61 8.73 4.26
N THR A 639 -26.90 7.97 5.30
CA THR A 639 -26.57 6.55 5.37
C THR A 639 -27.84 5.74 5.59
N VAL A 640 -28.09 4.77 4.71
CA VAL A 640 -29.14 3.77 4.91
C VAL A 640 -28.52 2.56 5.56
N VAL A 641 -29.12 2.09 6.65
CA VAL A 641 -28.66 0.90 7.36
C VAL A 641 -29.84 -0.06 7.53
N GLU A 642 -29.56 -1.34 7.33
CA GLU A 642 -30.51 -2.42 7.62
C GLU A 642 -30.72 -2.56 9.12
N ALA A 643 -31.97 -2.63 9.56
CA ALA A 643 -32.31 -2.80 10.97
C ALA A 643 -31.74 -4.12 11.49
N GLY A 644 -30.97 -4.05 12.58
CA GLY A 644 -30.20 -5.17 13.13
C GLY A 644 -28.70 -5.11 12.80
N LYS A 645 -28.28 -4.20 11.92
CA LYS A 645 -26.87 -3.82 11.72
C LYS A 645 -26.57 -2.50 12.42
N SER A 646 -25.32 -2.30 12.82
CA SER A 646 -24.84 -1.07 13.45
C SER A 646 -24.50 0.00 12.41
N TYR A 647 -24.81 1.26 12.74
CA TYR A 647 -24.26 2.44 12.12
C TYR A 647 -22.98 2.85 12.87
N SER A 648 -21.84 2.95 12.18
CA SER A 648 -20.59 3.36 12.81
C SER A 648 -20.46 4.89 12.79
N LEU A 649 -20.58 5.53 13.95
CA LEU A 649 -20.43 6.96 14.14
C LEU A 649 -18.97 7.30 14.46
N TYR A 650 -18.33 8.12 13.64
CA TYR A 650 -16.99 8.64 13.91
C TYR A 650 -17.03 9.69 15.04
N ARG A 651 -16.12 9.58 16.01
CA ARG A 651 -16.07 10.47 17.19
C ARG A 651 -15.68 11.91 16.86
N TYR A 652 -15.95 12.81 17.82
CA TYR A 652 -15.56 14.23 17.87
C TYR A 652 -16.15 15.16 16.80
N ASP A 653 -16.41 14.68 15.59
CA ASP A 653 -16.66 15.56 14.44
C ASP A 653 -17.84 15.09 13.56
N THR A 654 -18.85 14.41 14.10
CA THR A 654 -20.07 14.08 13.33
C THR A 654 -21.29 14.05 14.25
N ALA A 655 -22.27 14.88 13.95
CA ALA A 655 -23.56 14.93 14.62
C ALA A 655 -24.59 14.11 13.83
N ILE A 656 -25.40 13.31 14.51
CA ILE A 656 -26.59 12.69 13.93
C ILE A 656 -27.70 13.73 13.94
N CYS A 657 -28.09 14.24 12.77
CA CYS A 657 -29.12 15.26 12.61
C CYS A 657 -30.51 14.69 12.81
N ASP A 658 -30.81 13.59 12.13
CA ASP A 658 -32.09 12.90 12.25
C ASP A 658 -31.97 11.42 11.88
N VAL A 659 -32.92 10.65 12.37
CA VAL A 659 -33.08 9.24 12.05
C VAL A 659 -34.52 8.97 11.66
N THR A 660 -34.71 8.32 10.52
CA THR A 660 -36.04 7.88 10.06
C THR A 660 -36.04 6.37 9.87
N VAL A 661 -37.01 5.69 10.48
CA VAL A 661 -37.15 4.23 10.44
C VAL A 661 -38.27 3.84 9.48
N TYR A 662 -37.94 2.95 8.54
CA TYR A 662 -38.87 2.38 7.58
C TYR A 662 -39.03 0.88 7.84
N THR A 663 -40.26 0.46 8.08
CA THR A 663 -40.62 -0.95 8.23
C THR A 663 -41.43 -1.41 7.02
N TYR A 664 -41.31 -2.68 6.64
CA TYR A 664 -42.17 -3.19 5.58
C TYR A 664 -43.64 -3.15 6.01
N LYS A 665 -44.54 -2.90 5.07
CA LYS A 665 -45.96 -2.76 5.35
C LYS A 665 -46.55 -4.07 5.87
N GLY A 666 -47.18 -4.00 7.05
CA GLY A 666 -47.70 -5.16 7.77
C GLY A 666 -46.74 -5.75 8.80
N PHE A 667 -45.53 -5.19 8.96
CA PHE A 667 -44.66 -5.48 10.10
C PHE A 667 -45.34 -5.08 11.42
N VAL A 668 -45.17 -5.91 12.46
CA VAL A 668 -45.66 -5.63 13.81
C VAL A 668 -44.43 -5.39 14.69
N GLU A 669 -44.33 -4.24 15.35
CA GLU A 669 -43.19 -3.93 16.21
C GLU A 669 -43.02 -5.00 17.31
N GLY A 670 -41.77 -5.43 17.51
CA GLY A 670 -41.44 -6.47 18.49
C GLY A 670 -41.86 -7.89 18.09
N SER A 671 -42.43 -8.09 16.89
CA SER A 671 -42.70 -9.43 16.36
C SER A 671 -41.48 -10.07 15.70
N GLY A 672 -40.45 -9.28 15.38
CA GLY A 672 -39.18 -9.78 14.85
C GLY A 672 -38.27 -10.39 15.93
N ALA A 673 -37.10 -10.87 15.52
CA ALA A 673 -36.16 -11.60 16.37
C ALA A 673 -36.01 -10.94 17.76
N THR A 674 -36.44 -11.63 18.82
CA THR A 674 -36.39 -11.17 20.23
C THR A 674 -34.97 -10.98 20.77
N GLU A 675 -33.94 -11.15 19.94
CA GLU A 675 -32.54 -10.99 20.28
C GLU A 675 -31.82 -10.16 19.20
N VAL A 676 -31.93 -8.83 19.24
CA VAL A 676 -30.74 -8.04 18.93
C VAL A 676 -29.82 -8.31 20.10
N ALA A 677 -28.67 -8.95 19.83
CA ALA A 677 -27.65 -9.10 20.84
C ALA A 677 -27.22 -7.69 21.29
N ALA A 678 -27.81 -7.20 22.38
CA ALA A 678 -27.08 -6.31 23.28
C ALA A 678 -25.70 -6.95 23.48
N PRO A 679 -24.59 -6.18 23.55
CA PRO A 679 -23.31 -6.75 23.94
C PRO A 679 -23.56 -7.48 25.25
N LYS A 680 -23.60 -8.82 25.16
CA LYS A 680 -24.05 -9.66 26.26
C LYS A 680 -23.10 -9.30 27.39
N ALA A 681 -23.62 -8.74 28.47
CA ALA A 681 -22.87 -8.72 29.71
C ALA A 681 -22.43 -10.17 29.90
N VAL A 682 -21.12 -10.40 29.78
CA VAL A 682 -20.56 -11.74 29.84
C VAL A 682 -20.97 -12.27 31.20
N VAL A 683 -22.00 -13.11 31.24
CA VAL A 683 -22.39 -13.82 32.45
C VAL A 683 -21.23 -14.75 32.70
N GLU A 684 -20.45 -14.48 33.75
CA GLU A 684 -19.32 -15.31 34.12
C GLU A 684 -19.86 -16.65 34.63
N ASP A 685 -19.99 -17.62 33.72
CA ASP A 685 -20.24 -19.01 34.08
C ASP A 685 -18.90 -19.69 34.34
N ALA A 686 -18.65 -20.06 35.59
CA ALA A 686 -17.45 -20.77 36.00
C ALA A 686 -17.30 -22.14 35.31
N ASN A 687 -18.40 -22.70 34.79
CA ASN A 687 -18.43 -23.98 34.08
C ASN A 687 -18.34 -23.83 32.55
N ALA A 688 -18.19 -22.60 32.04
CA ALA A 688 -18.10 -22.38 30.60
C ALA A 688 -16.89 -23.12 30.01
N PRO A 689 -17.01 -23.65 28.78
CA PRO A 689 -15.89 -24.27 28.08
C PRO A 689 -14.69 -23.33 28.01
N ILE A 690 -13.51 -23.86 28.29
CA ILE A 690 -12.25 -23.14 28.19
C ILE A 690 -11.67 -23.44 26.82
N TYR A 691 -11.13 -22.42 26.14
CA TYR A 691 -10.49 -22.53 24.84
C TYR A 691 -9.05 -22.05 24.90
N THR A 692 -8.17 -22.59 24.05
CA THR A 692 -6.89 -21.96 23.76
C THR A 692 -7.09 -20.66 22.98
N ILE A 693 -6.04 -19.83 22.87
CA ILE A 693 -6.07 -18.63 22.01
C ILE A 693 -6.41 -18.98 20.55
N GLY A 694 -6.04 -20.18 20.09
CA GLY A 694 -6.38 -20.68 18.76
C GLY A 694 -7.81 -21.21 18.61
N GLY A 695 -8.68 -21.05 19.61
CA GLY A 695 -10.10 -21.44 19.53
C GLY A 695 -10.37 -22.92 19.78
N VAL A 696 -9.40 -23.70 20.28
CA VAL A 696 -9.57 -25.14 20.56
C VAL A 696 -10.08 -25.34 21.98
N LYS A 697 -11.18 -26.07 22.16
CA LYS A 697 -11.75 -26.39 23.48
C LYS A 697 -10.80 -27.31 24.26
N VAL A 698 -10.54 -26.97 25.52
CA VAL A 698 -9.70 -27.74 26.44
C VAL A 698 -10.48 -28.14 27.70
N SER A 699 -10.15 -29.30 28.26
CA SER A 699 -10.77 -29.83 29.48
C SER A 699 -10.04 -29.45 30.77
N ALA A 700 -8.80 -28.95 30.65
CA ALA A 700 -7.97 -28.52 31.78
C ALA A 700 -7.02 -27.41 31.32
N THR A 701 -6.63 -26.55 32.26
CA THR A 701 -5.67 -25.46 32.03
C THR A 701 -4.31 -25.77 32.62
N GLU A 702 -3.25 -25.42 31.92
CA GLU A 702 -1.87 -25.43 32.45
C GLU A 702 -1.47 -24.06 33.00
N ALA A 703 -0.89 -24.03 34.21
CA ALA A 703 -0.42 -22.81 34.85
C ALA A 703 0.58 -22.04 33.98
N GLY A 704 0.43 -20.72 33.92
CA GLY A 704 1.28 -19.83 33.12
C GLY A 704 0.88 -19.71 31.65
N LYS A 705 -0.19 -20.39 31.19
CA LYS A 705 -0.76 -20.24 29.84
C LYS A 705 -2.05 -19.43 29.84
N ILE A 706 -2.30 -18.73 28.73
CA ILE A 706 -3.49 -17.89 28.54
C ILE A 706 -4.58 -18.69 27.82
N TYR A 707 -5.78 -18.67 28.37
CA TYR A 707 -6.96 -19.31 27.82
C TYR A 707 -8.11 -18.31 27.67
N ILE A 708 -9.14 -18.70 26.94
CA ILE A 708 -10.37 -17.94 26.75
C ILE A 708 -11.50 -18.71 27.43
N GLN A 709 -12.17 -18.08 28.38
CA GLN A 709 -13.41 -18.58 28.99
C GLN A 709 -14.40 -17.43 29.05
N ASN A 710 -15.66 -17.70 28.70
CA ASN A 710 -16.68 -16.64 28.59
C ASN A 710 -16.27 -15.49 27.64
N GLY A 711 -15.46 -15.77 26.61
CA GLY A 711 -14.95 -14.74 25.69
C GLY A 711 -13.87 -13.82 26.27
N LYS A 712 -13.46 -14.00 27.54
CA LYS A 712 -12.36 -13.23 28.17
C LYS A 712 -11.09 -14.06 28.24
N LYS A 713 -9.95 -13.41 27.99
CA LYS A 713 -8.62 -14.01 28.21
C LYS A 713 -8.31 -14.03 29.70
N PHE A 714 -7.85 -15.16 30.22
CA PHE A 714 -7.33 -15.28 31.58
C PHE A 714 -6.03 -16.09 31.58
N LEU A 715 -5.14 -15.75 32.50
CA LEU A 715 -3.94 -16.53 32.78
C LEU A 715 -4.32 -17.64 33.76
N ALA A 716 -4.12 -18.90 33.38
CA ALA A 716 -4.29 -20.01 34.29
C ALA A 716 -3.25 -19.93 35.40
N LYS A 717 -3.73 -19.89 36.65
CA LYS A 717 -2.89 -19.80 37.85
C LYS A 717 -2.44 -21.18 38.32
#